data_AF-A0A2V7XUU2-F1
#
_entry.id   AF-A0A2V7XUU2-F1
#
_cell.length_a   1.000
_cell.length_b   1.000
_cell.length_c   1.000
_cell.angle_alpha   90.00
_cell.angle_beta   90.00
_cell.angle_gamma   90.00
#
_symmetry.space_group_name_H-M   'P 1'
#
loop_
_entity.id
_entity.type
_entity.pdbx_description
1 polymer ?
#
loop_
_entity_poly.entity_id
_entity_poly.type
_entity_poly.pdbx_seq_one_letter_code
_entity_poly.pdbx_strand_id
1 'polypeptide(L)'
;MPRSRFAQSILLIAGLAVVTYLMISLYLPSSRWLIFGIDKRSGRVRIAEQRVTYLPPYQFFRLKFEKREGYAQRDGMTRITSQEGVPVTIRYRLRFGITGDRIPDPRRVVEQDWNAWIGARVGEAVSAVTSQIPIEDLLSPTSRFSAQRNVLRQTVARHLAQSGLKVTAFEIARMEVDRDALLKVKRAELRRDSRSVPARVAIFALDGADWELLEELANDGRIPNIKALTQGGVSASLQTIQPTVSSMLWTTVATGLQPDRHGVIDFTDWTRHVPVDSYSRHAPTLWDIADAFSRQSLVTSWWTAWPPSARNSIFFDEPLEIVPNAVYPDTVAPRAQSLLVPAATVEYNQVRRFINILPNEWDRQSHADRDPVSVFRNVLAKTWTDHRVAINLYNDERQRGRDPLLLMVSYEGTDAVNHLFAPFHPPYRDGVSQDGYRKFWPAVANYYSEVDRLIGEWTNVLPRDTTVIIMSAYGFQWGKDRPDEPPKGGATLSDHRNPGVFIAYGPHVAPSRGTHAISIYDVAPTVLTLLGLPQSTEMPGKPATWMFRDLAPITSVRVVSYSELVTDRPISTSAHLDPQRYQRGLQAIGHMNDPTRAMASLMEDQAATPQAKPIKPERWGAYAYYNNLGVDLRSKGKLKDASDAFEQAVELNPARPVPYLNLAMALFDRQAYSDANDVFFQAVQKGLPNPESYFVDFAALYRERNMPSRAIEILEKGKELFPQSYLIAANLGSALVDANRYTEGVPELERALGLQPSSTTVLNNLGLFYSKKKDYARALDYWNRSLSIEA
;
A
#
# COMPACT_ATOMS: atom_id res chain seq x y z
N MET A 1 -63.46 -49.80 -3.72
CA MET A 1 -62.59 -48.75 -3.16
C MET A 1 -61.99 -47.91 -4.27
N PRO A 2 -62.52 -46.70 -4.49
CA PRO A 2 -61.94 -45.66 -5.33
C PRO A 2 -61.39 -44.51 -4.46
N ARG A 3 -60.21 -43.97 -4.81
CA ARG A 3 -59.70 -42.61 -4.50
C ARG A 3 -58.23 -42.54 -4.93
N SER A 4 -57.98 -42.67 -6.23
CA SER A 4 -56.77 -42.17 -6.86
C SER A 4 -57.21 -41.43 -8.12
N ARG A 5 -56.54 -40.30 -8.43
CA ARG A 5 -56.73 -39.41 -9.61
C ARG A 5 -57.33 -38.01 -9.41
N PHE A 6 -57.68 -37.55 -8.22
CA PHE A 6 -58.13 -36.15 -8.03
C PHE A 6 -57.16 -35.22 -7.25
N ALA A 7 -56.06 -35.75 -6.70
CA ALA A 7 -55.11 -34.95 -5.92
C ALA A 7 -53.76 -34.66 -6.61
N GLN A 8 -53.48 -35.25 -7.79
CA GLN A 8 -52.24 -34.99 -8.54
C GLN A 8 -52.45 -34.08 -9.78
N SER A 9 -53.70 -33.77 -10.14
CA SER A 9 -54.01 -32.87 -11.26
C SER A 9 -54.19 -31.40 -10.84
N ILE A 10 -54.15 -31.08 -9.54
CA ILE A 10 -54.35 -29.71 -9.00
C ILE A 10 -53.02 -29.02 -8.60
N LEU A 11 -51.89 -29.74 -8.64
CA LEU A 11 -50.55 -29.14 -8.43
C LEU A 11 -49.78 -28.83 -9.73
N LEU A 12 -50.37 -29.07 -10.90
CA LEU A 12 -49.80 -28.68 -12.20
C LEU A 12 -50.41 -27.39 -12.81
N ILE A 13 -51.45 -26.81 -12.19
CA ILE A 13 -52.17 -25.64 -12.74
C ILE A 13 -51.92 -24.35 -11.93
N ALA A 14 -51.32 -24.42 -10.73
CA ALA A 14 -50.98 -23.22 -9.94
C ALA A 14 -49.56 -22.65 -10.19
N GLY A 15 -48.83 -23.16 -11.20
CA GLY A 15 -47.45 -22.74 -11.51
C GLY A 15 -47.23 -22.30 -12.97
N LEU A 16 -48.29 -21.89 -13.66
CA LEU A 16 -48.28 -21.52 -15.09
C LEU A 16 -48.58 -20.04 -15.35
N ALA A 17 -48.41 -19.19 -14.34
CA ALA A 17 -48.06 -17.80 -14.56
C ALA A 17 -46.53 -17.71 -14.63
N VAL A 18 -45.98 -17.06 -15.67
CA VAL A 18 -44.54 -16.78 -15.89
C VAL A 18 -43.81 -17.76 -16.83
N VAL A 19 -44.24 -17.85 -18.10
CA VAL A 19 -43.36 -18.22 -19.23
C VAL A 19 -43.88 -17.54 -20.51
N THR A 20 -42.99 -16.89 -21.27
CA THR A 20 -43.32 -16.03 -22.43
C THR A 20 -43.26 -16.76 -23.79
N TYR A 21 -42.66 -17.96 -23.88
CA TYR A 21 -42.86 -18.92 -24.98
C TYR A 21 -42.81 -20.34 -24.43
N LEU A 22 -43.76 -21.19 -24.82
CA LEU A 22 -43.78 -22.61 -24.46
C LEU A 22 -43.61 -23.39 -25.77
N MET A 23 -42.42 -23.97 -26.00
CA MET A 23 -42.27 -24.96 -27.07
C MET A 23 -42.85 -26.28 -26.57
N ILE A 24 -44.02 -26.65 -27.08
CA ILE A 24 -44.58 -27.99 -26.91
C ILE A 24 -44.41 -28.68 -28.26
N SER A 25 -43.77 -29.83 -28.30
CA SER A 25 -43.82 -30.76 -29.43
C SER A 25 -44.92 -31.77 -29.17
N LEU A 26 -45.96 -31.80 -30.00
CA LEU A 26 -47.05 -32.78 -29.91
C LEU A 26 -46.80 -33.90 -30.92
N TYR A 27 -46.77 -35.14 -30.45
CA TYR A 27 -46.64 -36.33 -31.29
C TYR A 27 -47.99 -36.64 -31.95
N LEU A 28 -48.04 -36.66 -33.29
CA LEU A 28 -49.16 -37.21 -34.04
C LEU A 28 -48.73 -38.53 -34.72
N PRO A 29 -49.62 -39.54 -34.87
CA PRO A 29 -49.26 -40.90 -35.30
C PRO A 29 -48.72 -41.07 -36.74
N SER A 30 -48.35 -39.99 -37.46
CA SER A 30 -48.08 -40.00 -38.91
C SER A 30 -46.69 -39.45 -39.32
N SER A 31 -45.67 -39.58 -38.47
CA SER A 31 -44.28 -39.19 -38.79
C SER A 31 -44.10 -37.69 -39.11
N ARG A 32 -44.93 -36.81 -38.54
CA ARG A 32 -44.81 -35.35 -38.64
C ARG A 32 -44.76 -34.73 -37.25
N TRP A 33 -43.83 -33.81 -37.05
CA TRP A 33 -43.75 -33.00 -35.83
C TRP A 33 -44.17 -31.56 -36.16
N LEU A 34 -45.00 -30.97 -35.29
CA LEU A 34 -45.42 -29.58 -35.34
C LEU A 34 -44.69 -28.81 -34.23
N ILE A 35 -43.89 -27.81 -34.60
CA ILE A 35 -43.34 -26.86 -33.63
C ILE A 35 -44.32 -25.69 -33.53
N PHE A 36 -44.86 -25.48 -32.32
CA PHE A 36 -45.79 -24.39 -32.04
C PHE A 36 -45.06 -23.20 -31.41
N GLY A 37 -45.09 -22.05 -32.09
CA GLY A 37 -44.80 -20.76 -31.48
C GLY A 37 -46.10 -20.03 -31.20
N ILE A 38 -46.47 -19.87 -29.92
CA ILE A 38 -47.65 -19.08 -29.54
C ILE A 38 -47.19 -17.69 -29.12
N ASP A 39 -47.55 -16.68 -29.91
CA ASP A 39 -47.39 -15.27 -29.52
C ASP A 39 -48.54 -14.87 -28.59
N LYS A 40 -48.22 -14.60 -27.31
CA LYS A 40 -49.23 -14.27 -26.29
C LYS A 40 -49.82 -12.86 -26.40
N ARG A 41 -49.27 -11.94 -27.21
CA ARG A 41 -49.91 -10.63 -27.42
C ARG A 41 -50.95 -10.66 -28.53
N SER A 42 -50.71 -11.45 -29.58
CA SER A 42 -51.63 -11.55 -30.74
C SER A 42 -52.52 -12.79 -30.72
N GLY A 43 -52.23 -13.77 -29.86
CA GLY A 43 -52.92 -15.06 -29.82
C GLY A 43 -52.64 -15.95 -31.04
N ARG A 44 -51.80 -15.51 -31.99
CA ARG A 44 -51.52 -16.26 -33.21
C ARG A 44 -50.56 -17.40 -32.94
N VAL A 45 -50.98 -18.60 -33.32
CA VAL A 45 -50.16 -19.81 -33.35
C VAL A 45 -49.44 -19.85 -34.70
N ARG A 46 -48.10 -19.78 -34.68
CA ARG A 46 -47.29 -20.09 -35.87
C ARG A 46 -46.86 -21.54 -35.79
N ILE A 47 -47.13 -22.26 -36.88
CA ILE A 47 -46.84 -23.68 -37.04
C ILE A 47 -45.70 -23.80 -38.05
N ALA A 48 -44.57 -24.34 -37.63
CA ALA A 48 -43.53 -24.80 -38.56
C ALA A 48 -43.63 -26.32 -38.68
N GLU A 49 -43.99 -26.81 -39.86
CA GLU A 49 -44.05 -28.24 -40.17
C GLU A 49 -42.66 -28.71 -40.62
N GLN A 50 -42.05 -29.66 -39.93
CA GLN A 50 -40.75 -30.21 -40.33
C GLN A 50 -40.73 -31.74 -40.19
N ARG A 51 -40.24 -32.42 -41.24
CA ARG A 51 -40.01 -33.88 -41.20
C ARG A 51 -38.73 -34.16 -40.42
N VAL A 52 -38.87 -34.56 -39.15
CA VAL A 52 -37.75 -35.03 -38.31
C VAL A 52 -37.94 -36.52 -38.05
N THR A 53 -36.91 -37.32 -38.37
CA THR A 53 -37.07 -38.78 -38.48
C THR A 53 -36.96 -39.53 -37.16
N TYR A 54 -36.41 -38.96 -36.07
CA TYR A 54 -36.45 -39.57 -34.73
C TYR A 54 -35.92 -38.61 -33.65
N LEU A 55 -36.56 -38.56 -32.46
CA LEU A 55 -36.02 -37.98 -31.22
C LEU A 55 -36.49 -38.84 -30.01
N PRO A 56 -35.63 -39.17 -29.02
CA PRO A 56 -36.00 -40.06 -27.91
C PRO A 56 -37.01 -39.43 -26.92
N PRO A 57 -37.84 -40.22 -26.19
CA PRO A 57 -39.07 -39.75 -25.56
C PRO A 57 -38.96 -38.87 -24.29
N TYR A 58 -37.77 -38.47 -23.84
CA TYR A 58 -37.61 -37.87 -22.49
C TYR A 58 -36.78 -36.58 -22.42
N GLN A 59 -36.52 -35.87 -23.52
CA GLN A 59 -35.78 -34.61 -23.47
C GLN A 59 -36.68 -33.39 -23.77
N PHE A 60 -37.30 -32.84 -22.71
CA PHE A 60 -37.97 -31.54 -22.77
C PHE A 60 -37.00 -30.45 -22.30
N PHE A 61 -36.63 -29.51 -23.18
CA PHE A 61 -35.76 -28.37 -22.83
C PHE A 61 -36.60 -27.13 -22.52
N ARG A 62 -36.53 -26.61 -21.29
CA ARG A 62 -37.27 -25.41 -20.85
C ARG A 62 -36.37 -24.18 -20.91
N LEU A 63 -36.52 -23.35 -21.95
CA LEU A 63 -35.94 -22.00 -21.98
C LEU A 63 -36.88 -21.00 -21.29
N LYS A 64 -36.42 -20.40 -20.19
CA LYS A 64 -37.19 -19.41 -19.45
C LYS A 64 -36.82 -18.01 -19.99
N PHE A 65 -37.72 -17.43 -20.79
CA PHE A 65 -37.61 -16.05 -21.26
C PHE A 65 -38.24 -15.10 -20.24
N GLU A 66 -37.56 -14.00 -19.89
CA GLU A 66 -38.09 -13.03 -18.94
C GLU A 66 -39.24 -12.21 -19.56
N LYS A 67 -40.23 -11.89 -18.72
CA LYS A 67 -41.59 -11.47 -19.12
C LYS A 67 -41.68 -10.07 -19.75
N ARG A 68 -40.61 -9.26 -19.70
CA ARG A 68 -40.66 -7.86 -20.16
C ARG A 68 -40.05 -7.58 -21.53
N GLU A 69 -39.13 -8.41 -22.06
CA GLU A 69 -38.38 -8.05 -23.28
C GLU A 69 -38.23 -9.13 -24.37
N GLY A 70 -38.61 -10.40 -24.16
CA GLY A 70 -38.53 -11.43 -25.22
C GLY A 70 -37.12 -11.98 -25.49
N TYR A 71 -36.18 -11.78 -24.56
CA TYR A 71 -34.82 -12.30 -24.61
C TYR A 71 -34.53 -13.21 -23.39
N ALA A 72 -33.59 -14.14 -23.54
CA ALA A 72 -33.01 -14.94 -22.47
C ALA A 72 -31.64 -14.37 -22.11
N GLN A 73 -31.32 -14.28 -20.82
CA GLN A 73 -30.00 -13.93 -20.31
C GLN A 73 -29.29 -15.19 -19.81
N ARG A 74 -27.98 -15.25 -20.03
CA ARG A 74 -27.16 -16.35 -19.56
C ARG A 74 -25.73 -15.91 -19.26
N ASP A 75 -25.23 -16.35 -18.13
CA ASP A 75 -23.81 -16.29 -17.81
C ASP A 75 -23.15 -17.61 -18.25
N GLY A 76 -21.95 -17.49 -18.84
CA GLY A 76 -21.21 -18.62 -19.37
C GLY A 76 -19.70 -18.40 -19.27
N MET A 77 -18.94 -19.44 -19.54
CA MET A 77 -17.49 -19.33 -19.65
C MET A 77 -17.01 -20.03 -20.93
N THR A 78 -15.92 -19.52 -21.50
CA THR A 78 -15.21 -20.17 -22.59
C THR A 78 -13.71 -20.09 -22.33
N ARG A 79 -12.96 -21.06 -22.87
CA ARG A 79 -11.50 -21.08 -22.80
C ARG A 79 -10.95 -20.86 -24.21
N ILE A 80 -10.00 -19.96 -24.31
CA ILE A 80 -9.26 -19.66 -25.53
C ILE A 80 -7.76 -19.86 -25.27
N THR A 81 -6.99 -19.82 -26.34
CA THR A 81 -5.53 -19.71 -26.27
C THR A 81 -5.15 -18.39 -26.93
N SER A 82 -4.31 -17.59 -26.26
CA SER A 82 -3.77 -16.34 -26.82
C SER A 82 -2.84 -16.61 -27.99
N GLN A 83 -2.42 -15.55 -28.68
CA GLN A 83 -1.45 -15.62 -29.77
C GLN A 83 -0.14 -16.33 -29.36
N GLU A 84 0.29 -16.14 -28.11
CA GLU A 84 1.52 -16.68 -27.54
C GLU A 84 1.35 -18.07 -26.92
N GLY A 85 0.17 -18.69 -27.05
CA GLY A 85 -0.09 -20.02 -26.51
C GLY A 85 -0.56 -20.03 -25.06
N VAL A 86 -0.95 -18.88 -24.48
CA VAL A 86 -1.37 -18.78 -23.08
C VAL A 86 -2.86 -19.11 -22.95
N PRO A 87 -3.27 -20.08 -22.13
CA PRO A 87 -4.68 -20.35 -21.85
C PRO A 87 -5.36 -19.18 -21.13
N VAL A 88 -6.51 -18.74 -21.65
CA VAL A 88 -7.34 -17.69 -21.04
C VAL A 88 -8.78 -18.19 -20.88
N THR A 89 -9.32 -18.07 -19.68
CA THR A 89 -10.73 -18.31 -19.38
C THR A 89 -11.48 -16.99 -19.42
N ILE A 90 -12.48 -16.88 -20.29
CA ILE A 90 -13.33 -15.71 -20.45
C ILE A 90 -14.71 -16.05 -19.89
N ARG A 91 -15.11 -15.37 -18.83
CA ARG A 91 -16.48 -15.39 -18.30
C ARG A 91 -17.27 -14.27 -18.95
N TYR A 92 -18.46 -14.59 -19.44
CA TYR A 92 -19.30 -13.67 -20.18
C TYR A 92 -20.77 -13.74 -19.75
N ARG A 93 -21.50 -12.68 -20.08
CA ARG A 93 -22.95 -12.57 -20.00
C ARG A 93 -23.51 -12.35 -21.40
N LEU A 94 -24.41 -13.22 -21.83
CA LEU A 94 -25.06 -13.21 -23.13
C LEU A 94 -26.56 -12.97 -22.95
N ARG A 95 -27.11 -12.00 -23.67
CA ARG A 95 -28.56 -11.83 -23.86
C ARG A 95 -28.93 -12.12 -25.30
N PHE A 96 -29.90 -12.99 -25.52
CA PHE A 96 -30.27 -13.43 -26.85
C PHE A 96 -31.75 -13.86 -26.95
N GLY A 97 -32.34 -13.70 -28.14
CA GLY A 97 -33.68 -14.19 -28.49
C GLY A 97 -33.62 -15.13 -29.69
N ILE A 98 -34.76 -15.65 -30.12
CA ILE A 98 -34.87 -16.48 -31.33
C ILE A 98 -35.28 -15.57 -32.50
N THR A 99 -34.61 -15.69 -33.65
CA THR A 99 -35.06 -15.03 -34.88
C THR A 99 -36.23 -15.78 -35.48
N GLY A 100 -37.33 -15.10 -35.81
CA GLY A 100 -38.56 -15.72 -36.31
C GLY A 100 -38.44 -16.46 -37.65
N ASP A 101 -37.28 -16.36 -38.29
CA ASP A 101 -37.08 -16.73 -39.71
C ASP A 101 -36.18 -17.97 -39.85
N ARG A 102 -35.50 -18.38 -38.77
CA ARG A 102 -34.61 -19.55 -38.70
C ARG A 102 -34.66 -20.16 -37.30
N ILE A 103 -35.06 -21.43 -37.23
CA ILE A 103 -35.02 -22.22 -35.99
C ILE A 103 -33.71 -23.02 -35.99
N PRO A 104 -32.94 -23.05 -34.89
CA PRO A 104 -31.71 -23.85 -34.80
C PRO A 104 -32.01 -25.33 -35.08
N ASP A 105 -31.12 -26.05 -35.78
CA ASP A 105 -31.32 -27.46 -36.14
C ASP A 105 -31.62 -28.31 -34.89
N PRO A 106 -32.84 -28.82 -34.74
CA PRO A 106 -33.27 -29.53 -33.54
C PRO A 106 -32.45 -30.80 -33.26
N ARG A 107 -31.89 -31.44 -34.31
CA ARG A 107 -31.15 -32.71 -34.16
C ARG A 107 -29.83 -32.52 -33.42
N ARG A 108 -29.04 -31.53 -33.85
CA ARG A 108 -27.74 -31.19 -33.22
C ARG A 108 -27.88 -30.67 -31.79
N VAL A 109 -28.99 -29.97 -31.53
CA VAL A 109 -29.34 -29.39 -30.23
C VAL A 109 -29.67 -30.46 -29.20
N VAL A 110 -30.41 -31.49 -29.61
CA VAL A 110 -30.82 -32.60 -28.73
C VAL A 110 -29.63 -33.47 -28.38
N GLU A 111 -28.75 -33.76 -29.34
CA GLU A 111 -27.59 -34.63 -29.11
C GLU A 111 -26.55 -34.02 -28.15
N GLN A 112 -26.43 -32.69 -28.09
CA GLN A 112 -25.32 -32.02 -27.40
C GLN A 112 -25.70 -31.27 -26.12
N ASP A 113 -26.96 -31.28 -25.69
CA ASP A 113 -27.53 -30.33 -24.72
C ASP A 113 -27.47 -28.88 -25.27
N TRP A 114 -28.63 -28.22 -25.37
CA TRP A 114 -28.76 -26.83 -25.81
C TRP A 114 -27.77 -25.89 -25.12
N ASN A 115 -27.49 -26.17 -23.85
CA ASN A 115 -26.60 -25.35 -23.05
C ASN A 115 -25.14 -25.47 -23.45
N ALA A 116 -24.66 -26.67 -23.72
CA ALA A 116 -23.30 -26.87 -24.19
C ALA A 116 -23.15 -26.41 -25.64
N TRP A 117 -24.18 -26.59 -26.48
CA TRP A 117 -24.15 -26.14 -27.88
C TRP A 117 -24.01 -24.61 -28.02
N ILE A 118 -24.80 -23.81 -27.28
CA ILE A 118 -24.63 -22.34 -27.28
C ILE A 118 -23.23 -21.96 -26.78
N GLY A 119 -22.76 -22.62 -25.71
CA GLY A 119 -21.42 -22.39 -25.15
C GLY A 119 -20.32 -22.64 -26.19
N ALA A 120 -20.43 -23.71 -26.98
CA ALA A 120 -19.48 -24.04 -28.05
C ALA A 120 -19.45 -22.95 -29.14
N ARG A 121 -20.61 -22.47 -29.59
CA ARG A 121 -20.71 -21.42 -30.61
C ARG A 121 -20.16 -20.07 -30.14
N VAL A 122 -20.43 -19.71 -28.89
CA VAL A 122 -19.79 -18.53 -28.28
C VAL A 122 -18.28 -18.72 -28.22
N GLY A 123 -17.80 -19.91 -27.83
CA GLY A 123 -16.38 -20.23 -27.79
C GLY A 123 -15.67 -20.10 -29.13
N GLU A 124 -16.25 -20.66 -30.20
CA GLU A 124 -15.74 -20.51 -31.57
C GLU A 124 -15.63 -19.03 -31.98
N ALA A 125 -16.69 -18.24 -31.74
CA ALA A 125 -16.72 -16.83 -32.09
C ALA A 125 -15.72 -15.99 -31.29
N VAL A 126 -15.59 -16.26 -29.99
CA VAL A 126 -14.62 -15.58 -29.12
C VAL A 126 -13.20 -15.94 -29.53
N SER A 127 -12.91 -17.23 -29.77
CA SER A 127 -11.59 -17.70 -30.21
C SER A 127 -11.17 -17.08 -31.55
N ALA A 128 -12.09 -16.97 -32.51
CA ALA A 128 -11.83 -16.37 -33.82
C ALA A 128 -11.37 -14.90 -33.74
N VAL A 129 -11.78 -14.17 -32.71
CA VAL A 129 -11.37 -12.77 -32.51
C VAL A 129 -10.11 -12.67 -31.66
N THR A 130 -10.01 -13.49 -30.63
CA THR A 130 -9.02 -13.32 -29.55
C THR A 130 -7.72 -14.08 -29.78
N SER A 131 -7.71 -15.15 -30.58
CA SER A 131 -6.51 -15.98 -30.82
C SER A 131 -5.38 -15.27 -31.56
N GLN A 132 -5.66 -14.15 -32.22
CA GLN A 132 -4.68 -13.34 -32.94
C GLN A 132 -4.26 -12.08 -32.17
N ILE A 133 -4.81 -11.89 -30.97
CA ILE A 133 -4.53 -10.71 -30.15
C ILE A 133 -3.45 -11.10 -29.15
N PRO A 134 -2.39 -10.29 -29.01
CA PRO A 134 -1.38 -10.49 -27.98
C PRO A 134 -2.03 -10.56 -26.60
N ILE A 135 -1.52 -11.44 -25.72
CA ILE A 135 -2.09 -11.62 -24.38
C ILE A 135 -2.13 -10.31 -23.59
N GLU A 136 -1.12 -9.46 -23.75
CA GLU A 136 -1.05 -8.14 -23.09
C GLU A 136 -2.20 -7.22 -23.53
N ASP A 137 -2.55 -7.23 -24.81
CA ASP A 137 -3.67 -6.46 -25.33
C ASP A 137 -5.01 -7.05 -24.86
N LEU A 138 -5.12 -8.37 -24.66
CA LEU A 138 -6.32 -8.97 -24.10
C LEU A 138 -6.57 -8.56 -22.65
N LEU A 139 -5.49 -8.41 -21.86
CA LEU A 139 -5.58 -8.12 -20.42
C LEU A 139 -5.62 -6.63 -20.11
N SER A 140 -5.05 -5.79 -20.96
CA SER A 140 -5.04 -4.36 -20.70
C SER A 140 -6.44 -3.72 -20.80
N PRO A 141 -6.90 -3.02 -19.75
CA PRO A 141 -8.19 -2.34 -19.76
C PRO A 141 -8.23 -1.15 -20.74
N THR A 142 -7.06 -0.63 -21.13
CA THR A 142 -6.88 0.52 -22.04
C THR A 142 -6.41 0.12 -23.44
N SER A 143 -6.36 -1.18 -23.74
CA SER A 143 -5.82 -1.69 -25.00
C SER A 143 -6.74 -1.48 -26.22
N ARG A 144 -6.18 -1.80 -27.40
CA ARG A 144 -6.96 -1.92 -28.65
C ARG A 144 -8.10 -2.94 -28.55
N PHE A 145 -7.98 -3.95 -27.69
CA PHE A 145 -9.05 -4.92 -27.47
C PHE A 145 -10.28 -4.28 -26.79
N SER A 146 -10.07 -3.30 -25.91
CA SER A 146 -11.17 -2.52 -25.32
C SER A 146 -12.00 -1.81 -26.40
N ALA A 147 -11.34 -1.21 -27.39
CA ALA A 147 -11.98 -0.63 -28.57
C ALA A 147 -12.63 -1.68 -29.50
N GLN A 148 -12.10 -2.90 -29.54
CA GLN A 148 -12.65 -4.03 -30.30
C GLN A 148 -13.76 -4.81 -29.58
N ARG A 149 -14.16 -4.45 -28.36
CA ARG A 149 -15.31 -5.11 -27.68
C ARG A 149 -16.59 -5.07 -28.52
N ASN A 150 -16.79 -3.99 -29.27
CA ASN A 150 -17.89 -3.89 -30.24
C ASN A 150 -17.74 -4.89 -31.40
N VAL A 151 -16.53 -5.09 -31.90
CA VAL A 151 -16.21 -6.07 -32.96
C VAL A 151 -16.43 -7.49 -32.43
N LEU A 152 -15.97 -7.80 -31.21
CA LEU A 152 -16.20 -9.08 -30.56
C LEU A 152 -17.71 -9.35 -30.41
N ARG A 153 -18.47 -8.37 -29.91
CA ARG A 153 -19.93 -8.46 -29.80
C ARG A 153 -20.59 -8.71 -31.17
N GLN A 154 -20.16 -7.99 -32.21
CA GLN A 154 -20.68 -8.19 -33.57
C GLN A 154 -20.34 -9.56 -34.14
N THR A 155 -19.13 -10.07 -33.91
CA THR A 155 -18.69 -11.39 -34.36
C THR A 155 -19.47 -12.50 -33.65
N VAL A 156 -19.63 -12.42 -32.32
CA VAL A 156 -20.48 -13.34 -31.54
C VAL A 156 -21.92 -13.30 -32.04
N ALA A 157 -22.47 -12.11 -32.26
CA ALA A 157 -23.82 -11.95 -32.80
C ALA A 157 -23.97 -12.58 -34.19
N ARG A 158 -22.98 -12.37 -35.08
CA ARG A 158 -22.98 -12.93 -36.44
C ARG A 158 -22.90 -14.47 -36.42
N HIS A 159 -22.04 -15.04 -35.59
CA HIS A 159 -21.88 -16.49 -35.44
C HIS A 159 -23.15 -17.15 -34.90
N LEU A 160 -23.78 -16.54 -33.89
CA LEU A 160 -25.03 -17.05 -33.31
C LEU A 160 -26.24 -16.83 -34.22
N ALA A 161 -26.25 -15.75 -35.02
CA ALA A 161 -27.29 -15.47 -36.01
C ALA A 161 -27.32 -16.51 -37.15
N GLN A 162 -26.15 -17.02 -37.57
CA GLN A 162 -26.09 -18.16 -38.50
C GLN A 162 -26.84 -19.38 -37.97
N SER A 163 -26.98 -19.48 -36.65
CA SER A 163 -27.67 -20.57 -35.98
C SER A 163 -29.09 -20.23 -35.52
N GLY A 164 -29.68 -19.10 -35.95
CA GLY A 164 -31.08 -18.74 -35.63
C GLY A 164 -31.29 -17.99 -34.30
N LEU A 165 -30.22 -17.47 -33.69
CA LEU A 165 -30.28 -16.70 -32.45
C LEU A 165 -29.98 -15.21 -32.69
N LYS A 166 -30.81 -14.32 -32.14
CA LYS A 166 -30.60 -12.87 -32.14
C LYS A 166 -29.93 -12.43 -30.85
N VAL A 167 -28.64 -12.12 -30.90
CA VAL A 167 -27.92 -11.56 -29.72
C VAL A 167 -28.28 -10.09 -29.53
N THR A 168 -28.74 -9.72 -28.33
CA THR A 168 -29.02 -8.34 -27.96
C THR A 168 -27.91 -7.73 -27.10
N ALA A 169 -27.25 -8.52 -26.26
CA ALA A 169 -26.09 -8.08 -25.51
C ALA A 169 -25.07 -9.22 -25.35
N PHE A 170 -23.79 -8.87 -25.36
CA PHE A 170 -22.69 -9.76 -25.00
C PHE A 170 -21.66 -8.93 -24.24
N GLU A 171 -21.39 -9.32 -23.00
CA GLU A 171 -20.50 -8.62 -22.09
C GLU A 171 -19.48 -9.61 -21.53
N ILE A 172 -18.20 -9.23 -21.53
CA ILE A 172 -17.18 -9.98 -20.81
C ILE A 172 -17.24 -9.54 -19.35
N ALA A 173 -17.55 -10.48 -18.47
CA ALA A 173 -17.61 -10.25 -17.03
C ALA A 173 -16.20 -10.28 -16.40
N ARG A 174 -15.38 -11.27 -16.80
CA ARG A 174 -14.02 -11.44 -16.27
C ARG A 174 -13.15 -12.23 -17.25
N MET A 175 -11.86 -11.94 -17.26
CA MET A 175 -10.84 -12.79 -17.87
C MET A 175 -9.90 -13.32 -16.78
N GLU A 176 -9.56 -14.59 -16.88
CA GLU A 176 -8.64 -15.29 -15.98
C GLU A 176 -7.58 -15.98 -16.84
N VAL A 177 -6.31 -15.79 -16.52
CA VAL A 177 -5.18 -16.32 -17.30
C VAL A 177 -4.46 -17.39 -16.49
N ASP A 178 -3.97 -18.42 -17.18
CA ASP A 178 -3.00 -19.33 -16.60
C ASP A 178 -1.67 -18.59 -16.36
N ARG A 179 -1.42 -18.26 -15.09
CA ARG A 179 -0.28 -17.45 -14.68
C ARG A 179 1.06 -18.12 -14.96
N ASP A 180 1.14 -19.43 -14.74
CA ASP A 180 2.37 -20.19 -14.95
C ASP A 180 2.70 -20.26 -16.44
N ALA A 181 1.68 -20.43 -17.30
CA ALA A 181 1.84 -20.36 -18.74
C ALA A 181 2.27 -18.96 -19.19
N LEU A 182 1.63 -17.90 -18.68
CA LEU A 182 2.00 -16.51 -19.00
C LEU A 182 3.43 -16.21 -18.59
N LEU A 183 3.82 -16.57 -17.37
CA LEU A 183 5.15 -16.35 -16.83
C LEU A 183 6.21 -17.14 -17.60
N LYS A 184 5.90 -18.37 -18.03
CA LYS A 184 6.78 -19.17 -18.90
C LYS A 184 7.04 -18.47 -20.24
N VAL A 185 6.01 -17.88 -20.85
CA VAL A 185 6.14 -17.09 -22.08
C VAL A 185 7.01 -15.85 -21.82
N LYS A 186 6.70 -15.06 -20.79
CA LYS A 186 7.47 -13.84 -20.45
C LYS A 186 8.94 -14.11 -20.12
N ARG A 187 9.23 -15.19 -19.38
CA ARG A 187 10.62 -15.63 -19.14
C ARG A 187 11.33 -16.06 -20.43
N ALA A 188 10.63 -16.69 -21.37
CA ALA A 188 11.20 -17.08 -22.66
C ALA A 188 11.48 -15.86 -23.55
N GLU A 189 10.59 -14.86 -23.55
CA GLU A 189 10.79 -13.59 -24.25
C GLU A 189 12.00 -12.83 -23.69
N LEU A 190 12.12 -12.73 -22.35
CA LEU A 190 13.29 -12.10 -21.73
C LEU A 190 14.58 -12.79 -22.15
N ARG A 191 14.67 -14.13 -22.09
CA ARG A 191 15.87 -14.87 -22.52
C ARG A 191 16.25 -14.63 -23.99
N ARG A 192 15.30 -14.23 -24.84
CA ARG A 192 15.56 -13.88 -26.24
C ARG A 192 16.04 -12.43 -26.40
N ASP A 193 15.71 -11.54 -25.47
CA ASP A 193 16.22 -10.17 -25.48
C ASP A 193 17.64 -10.13 -24.90
N SER A 194 18.63 -9.84 -25.75
CA SER A 194 20.04 -9.70 -25.35
C SER A 194 20.28 -8.66 -24.25
N ARG A 195 19.31 -7.75 -24.00
CA ARG A 195 19.39 -6.72 -22.94
C ARG A 195 18.91 -7.22 -21.58
N SER A 196 18.34 -8.42 -21.46
CA SER A 196 17.81 -8.95 -20.20
C SER A 196 18.87 -9.50 -19.24
N VAL A 197 20.15 -9.11 -19.39
CA VAL A 197 21.23 -9.59 -18.53
C VAL A 197 20.99 -9.04 -17.13
N PRO A 198 20.74 -9.91 -16.12
CA PRO A 198 20.42 -9.43 -14.79
C PRO A 198 21.66 -8.83 -14.14
N ALA A 199 21.57 -7.56 -13.71
CA ALA A 199 22.56 -7.00 -12.80
C ALA A 199 22.27 -7.44 -11.36
N ARG A 200 23.30 -7.42 -10.51
CA ARG A 200 23.12 -7.45 -9.06
C ARG A 200 22.82 -6.05 -8.56
N VAL A 201 21.83 -5.93 -7.69
CA VAL A 201 21.43 -4.66 -7.07
C VAL A 201 21.42 -4.83 -5.56
N ALA A 202 22.13 -3.95 -4.85
CA ALA A 202 22.08 -3.85 -3.40
C ALA A 202 21.53 -2.48 -3.01
N ILE A 203 20.46 -2.47 -2.22
CA ILE A 203 19.79 -1.28 -1.74
C ILE A 203 19.98 -1.18 -0.22
N PHE A 204 20.57 -0.08 0.22
CA PHE A 204 20.68 0.29 1.62
C PHE A 204 19.75 1.48 1.88
N ALA A 205 18.66 1.22 2.59
CA ALA A 205 17.69 2.22 3.00
C ALA A 205 18.15 2.86 4.32
N LEU A 206 18.43 4.17 4.29
CA LEU A 206 18.76 4.98 5.46
C LEU A 206 17.55 5.84 5.78
N ASP A 207 16.74 5.47 6.77
CA ASP A 207 15.49 6.16 7.05
C ASP A 207 15.74 7.57 7.60
N GLY A 208 15.00 8.58 7.12
CA GLY A 208 15.19 9.98 7.53
C GLY A 208 16.60 10.57 7.29
N ALA A 209 17.42 10.00 6.39
CA ALA A 209 18.73 10.57 6.07
C ALA A 209 18.62 11.76 5.12
N ASP A 210 19.44 12.78 5.35
CA ASP A 210 19.34 14.07 4.67
C ASP A 210 20.68 14.57 4.13
N TRP A 211 20.64 15.26 2.99
CA TRP A 211 21.83 15.78 2.33
C TRP A 211 22.63 16.76 3.18
N GLU A 212 21.98 17.61 3.99
CA GLU A 212 22.68 18.62 4.79
C GLU A 212 23.58 17.96 5.84
N LEU A 213 23.04 16.99 6.58
CA LEU A 213 23.84 16.20 7.54
C LEU A 213 24.90 15.34 6.82
N LEU A 214 24.54 14.66 5.71
CA LEU A 214 25.49 13.82 5.00
C LEU A 214 26.67 14.65 4.44
N GLU A 215 26.42 15.84 3.91
CA GLU A 215 27.47 16.73 3.43
C GLU A 215 28.36 17.24 4.58
N GLU A 216 27.77 17.65 5.71
CA GLU A 216 28.49 18.01 6.93
C GLU A 216 29.45 16.88 7.36
N LEU A 217 28.91 15.68 7.58
CA LEU A 217 29.69 14.54 8.05
C LEU A 217 30.73 14.07 7.01
N ALA A 218 30.43 14.17 5.72
CA ALA A 218 31.39 13.83 4.65
C ALA A 218 32.54 14.84 4.59
N ASN A 219 32.27 16.11 4.82
CA ASN A 219 33.30 17.16 4.87
C ASN A 219 34.20 17.00 6.09
N ASP A 220 33.63 16.60 7.23
CA ASP A 220 34.35 16.27 8.46
C ASP A 220 35.11 14.93 8.40
N GLY A 221 34.97 14.18 7.31
CA GLY A 221 35.63 12.88 7.12
C GLY A 221 35.05 11.75 7.97
N ARG A 222 33.83 11.92 8.50
CA ARG A 222 33.14 10.97 9.39
C ARG A 222 32.48 9.81 8.63
N ILE A 223 32.09 10.03 7.38
CA ILE A 223 31.43 9.04 6.53
C ILE A 223 32.18 8.81 5.19
N PRO A 224 33.42 8.30 5.22
CA PRO A 224 34.26 8.16 4.03
C PRO A 224 33.70 7.21 2.96
N ASN A 225 32.94 6.17 3.32
CA ASN A 225 32.43 5.19 2.35
C ASN A 225 31.28 5.79 1.52
N ILE A 226 30.28 6.38 2.18
CA ILE A 226 29.17 7.09 1.54
C ILE A 226 29.71 8.24 0.69
N LYS A 227 30.71 8.99 1.18
CA LYS A 227 31.39 10.04 0.41
C LYS A 227 32.01 9.49 -0.87
N ALA A 228 32.74 8.37 -0.79
CA ALA A 228 33.36 7.75 -1.95
C ALA A 228 32.31 7.26 -2.98
N LEU A 229 31.22 6.65 -2.53
CA LEU A 229 30.12 6.22 -3.39
C LEU A 229 29.42 7.42 -4.07
N THR A 230 29.23 8.51 -3.33
CA THR A 230 28.66 9.76 -3.84
C THR A 230 29.55 10.38 -4.92
N GLN A 231 30.86 10.43 -4.69
CA GLN A 231 31.83 11.02 -5.62
C GLN A 231 32.10 10.15 -6.86
N GLY A 232 32.09 8.83 -6.70
CA GLY A 232 32.33 7.86 -7.77
C GLY A 232 31.09 7.46 -8.56
N GLY A 233 29.90 7.85 -8.11
CA GLY A 233 28.62 7.43 -8.65
C GLY A 233 27.77 8.59 -9.17
N VAL A 234 26.46 8.48 -8.96
CA VAL A 234 25.51 9.56 -9.18
C VAL A 234 24.72 9.81 -7.92
N SER A 235 24.52 11.09 -7.59
CA SER A 235 23.62 11.54 -6.54
C SER A 235 22.39 12.24 -7.12
N ALA A 236 21.26 12.09 -6.42
CA ALA A 236 20.03 12.76 -6.74
C ALA A 236 19.25 13.10 -5.46
N SER A 237 18.47 14.17 -5.52
CA SER A 237 17.43 14.45 -4.53
C SER A 237 16.22 13.57 -4.81
N LEU A 238 15.88 12.70 -3.86
CA LEU A 238 14.72 11.80 -3.96
C LEU A 238 13.46 12.55 -3.52
N GLN A 239 12.63 12.91 -4.49
CA GLN A 239 11.38 13.61 -4.27
C GLN A 239 10.33 12.65 -3.71
N THR A 240 9.80 12.99 -2.55
CA THR A 240 8.89 12.13 -1.79
C THR A 240 7.42 12.51 -1.97
N ILE A 241 6.53 11.75 -1.33
CA ILE A 241 5.11 12.06 -1.23
C ILE A 241 4.74 12.32 0.23
N GLN A 242 3.72 13.16 0.43
CA GLN A 242 3.25 13.53 1.77
C GLN A 242 1.93 12.81 2.10
N PRO A 243 1.70 12.39 3.36
CA PRO A 243 2.60 12.55 4.53
C PRO A 243 3.86 11.65 4.49
N THR A 244 4.95 12.02 5.16
CA THR A 244 6.21 11.26 5.20
C THR A 244 6.18 10.10 6.20
N VAL A 245 5.25 9.17 5.99
CA VAL A 245 5.10 7.95 6.81
C VAL A 245 5.99 6.83 6.27
N SER A 246 6.93 6.33 7.07
CA SER A 246 7.95 5.36 6.63
C SER A 246 7.35 4.11 5.99
N SER A 247 6.34 3.50 6.63
CA SER A 247 5.69 2.30 6.09
C SER A 247 5.07 2.56 4.71
N MET A 248 4.39 3.70 4.53
CA MET A 248 3.80 4.08 3.24
C MET A 248 4.87 4.31 2.17
N LEU A 249 5.92 5.07 2.50
CA LEU A 249 6.95 5.47 1.55
C LEU A 249 7.83 4.29 1.13
N TRP A 250 8.26 3.45 2.06
CA TRP A 250 9.07 2.27 1.75
C TRP A 250 8.27 1.18 1.01
N THR A 251 6.95 1.08 1.23
CA THR A 251 6.07 0.27 0.36
C THR A 251 5.90 0.89 -1.03
N THR A 252 5.84 2.23 -1.15
CA THR A 252 5.88 2.91 -2.46
C THR A 252 7.18 2.61 -3.20
N VAL A 253 8.34 2.65 -2.52
CA VAL A 253 9.64 2.26 -3.10
C VAL A 253 9.63 0.80 -3.56
N ALA A 254 9.09 -0.10 -2.74
CA ALA A 254 9.07 -1.53 -3.05
C ALA A 254 8.09 -1.90 -4.17
N THR A 255 7.01 -1.13 -4.39
CA THR A 255 5.98 -1.47 -5.38
C THR A 255 6.03 -0.60 -6.64
N GLY A 256 6.61 0.60 -6.55
CA GLY A 256 6.52 1.63 -7.59
C GLY A 256 5.12 2.19 -7.78
N LEU A 257 4.17 1.89 -6.88
CA LEU A 257 2.78 2.32 -6.99
C LEU A 257 2.43 3.37 -5.92
N GLN A 258 1.28 4.01 -6.10
CA GLN A 258 0.76 4.99 -5.15
C GLN A 258 0.16 4.32 -3.90
N PRO A 259 0.11 5.01 -2.75
CA PRO A 259 -0.40 4.47 -1.48
C PRO A 259 -1.79 3.84 -1.53
N ASP A 260 -2.72 4.41 -2.28
CA ASP A 260 -4.06 3.84 -2.50
C ASP A 260 -4.05 2.56 -3.34
N ARG A 261 -3.07 2.41 -4.24
CA ARG A 261 -2.95 1.28 -5.14
C ARG A 261 -2.31 0.11 -4.43
N HIS A 262 -1.26 0.37 -3.66
CA HIS A 262 -0.63 -0.66 -2.84
C HIS A 262 -1.30 -0.84 -1.48
N GLY A 263 -2.23 0.03 -1.04
CA GLY A 263 -3.07 -0.17 0.14
C GLY A 263 -2.44 0.19 1.49
N VAL A 264 -1.19 0.64 1.53
CA VAL A 264 -0.45 0.95 2.77
C VAL A 264 -0.34 2.46 2.87
N ILE A 265 -0.96 3.04 3.90
CA ILE A 265 -1.11 4.49 4.06
C ILE A 265 -0.73 4.99 5.46
N ASP A 266 -0.39 4.06 6.36
CA ASP A 266 -0.09 4.31 7.77
C ASP A 266 0.76 3.14 8.35
N PHE A 267 1.20 3.24 9.60
CA PHE A 267 1.85 2.16 10.36
C PHE A 267 0.88 1.06 10.82
N THR A 268 -0.43 1.33 10.79
CA THR A 268 -1.48 0.38 11.18
C THR A 268 -2.42 0.06 10.01
N ASP A 269 -2.76 -1.22 9.85
CA ASP A 269 -3.86 -1.66 9.02
C ASP A 269 -5.16 -1.60 9.83
N TRP A 270 -5.93 -0.53 9.61
CA TRP A 270 -7.16 -0.28 10.34
C TRP A 270 -8.33 -1.18 9.95
N THR A 271 -8.24 -1.91 8.84
CA THR A 271 -9.25 -2.92 8.50
C THR A 271 -9.08 -4.14 9.38
N ARG A 272 -7.82 -4.57 9.59
CA ARG A 272 -7.48 -5.74 10.40
C ARG A 272 -7.14 -5.41 11.85
N HIS A 273 -6.99 -4.14 12.19
CA HIS A 273 -6.54 -3.64 13.49
C HIS A 273 -5.21 -4.26 13.94
N VAL A 274 -4.28 -4.39 12.98
CA VAL A 274 -2.95 -4.96 13.21
C VAL A 274 -1.89 -4.04 12.58
N PRO A 275 -0.63 -4.18 13.00
CA PRO A 275 0.52 -3.58 12.33
C PRO A 275 0.50 -3.79 10.83
N VAL A 276 0.97 -2.81 10.05
CA VAL A 276 1.10 -3.05 8.61
C VAL A 276 2.12 -4.15 8.35
N ASP A 277 1.69 -5.11 7.56
CA ASP A 277 2.46 -6.28 7.20
C ASP A 277 2.23 -6.57 5.71
N SER A 278 2.76 -7.69 5.25
CA SER A 278 2.56 -8.15 3.88
C SER A 278 1.10 -8.39 3.48
N TYR A 279 0.18 -8.61 4.40
CA TYR A 279 -1.25 -8.71 4.08
C TYR A 279 -1.93 -7.34 3.92
N SER A 280 -1.32 -6.26 4.40
CA SER A 280 -1.84 -4.89 4.23
C SER A 280 -1.71 -4.38 2.80
N ARG A 281 -0.75 -4.93 2.05
CA ARG A 281 -0.44 -4.47 0.69
C ARG A 281 -1.26 -5.22 -0.37
N HIS A 282 -1.72 -4.49 -1.38
CA HIS A 282 -2.54 -4.97 -2.50
C HIS A 282 -1.78 -5.00 -3.84
N ALA A 283 -0.45 -4.97 -3.79
CA ALA A 283 0.39 -4.93 -4.97
C ALA A 283 1.66 -5.77 -4.81
N PRO A 284 2.17 -6.35 -5.93
CA PRO A 284 3.47 -7.01 -5.96
C PRO A 284 4.61 -6.03 -5.68
N THR A 285 5.60 -6.49 -4.94
CA THR A 285 6.82 -5.74 -4.64
C THR A 285 7.99 -6.14 -5.55
N LEU A 286 9.11 -5.43 -5.47
CA LEU A 286 10.35 -5.73 -6.20
C LEU A 286 10.84 -7.16 -5.95
N TRP A 287 10.78 -7.66 -4.70
CA TRP A 287 11.20 -9.02 -4.38
C TRP A 287 10.23 -10.07 -4.92
N ASP A 288 8.92 -9.78 -4.95
CA ASP A 288 7.94 -10.71 -5.52
C ASP A 288 8.08 -10.79 -7.05
N ILE A 289 8.30 -9.64 -7.69
CA ILE A 289 8.55 -9.55 -9.12
C ILE A 289 9.86 -10.26 -9.47
N ALA A 290 10.93 -10.03 -8.70
CA ALA A 290 12.21 -10.73 -8.88
C ALA A 290 12.04 -12.26 -8.78
N ASP A 291 11.36 -12.74 -7.73
CA ASP A 291 11.11 -14.17 -7.52
C ASP A 291 10.30 -14.81 -8.67
N ALA A 292 9.26 -14.10 -9.13
CA ALA A 292 8.46 -14.50 -10.29
C ALA A 292 9.31 -14.61 -11.57
N PHE A 293 10.45 -13.96 -11.66
CA PHE A 293 11.38 -14.12 -12.79
C PHE A 293 12.63 -14.94 -12.46
N SER A 294 12.58 -15.73 -11.37
CA SER A 294 13.69 -16.56 -10.90
C SER A 294 14.94 -15.72 -10.64
N ARG A 295 14.75 -14.61 -9.93
CA ARG A 295 15.79 -13.72 -9.42
C ARG A 295 15.63 -13.72 -7.90
N GLN A 296 16.53 -14.42 -7.20
CA GLN A 296 16.47 -14.53 -5.75
C GLN A 296 16.77 -13.17 -5.10
N SER A 297 16.03 -12.87 -4.02
CA SER A 297 16.23 -11.68 -3.20
C SER A 297 16.67 -12.06 -1.79
N LEU A 298 17.36 -11.14 -1.11
CA LEU A 298 17.54 -11.13 0.34
C LEU A 298 17.01 -9.79 0.86
N VAL A 299 15.98 -9.83 1.70
CA VAL A 299 15.29 -8.64 2.22
C VAL A 299 15.33 -8.67 3.75
N THR A 300 15.87 -7.63 4.38
CA THR A 300 15.94 -7.54 5.84
C THR A 300 15.32 -6.26 6.37
N SER A 301 14.40 -6.41 7.33
CA SER A 301 13.78 -5.32 8.10
C SER A 301 13.17 -4.24 7.20
N TRP A 302 12.54 -4.67 6.10
CA TRP A 302 11.88 -3.78 5.17
C TRP A 302 10.39 -3.74 5.44
N TRP A 303 9.82 -2.54 5.53
CA TRP A 303 8.40 -2.35 5.79
C TRP A 303 7.52 -3.20 4.88
N THR A 304 6.56 -3.91 5.46
CA THR A 304 5.60 -4.78 4.75
C THR A 304 6.21 -5.96 3.99
N ALA A 305 7.47 -6.33 4.25
CA ALA A 305 8.11 -7.52 3.67
C ALA A 305 7.75 -8.83 4.40
N TRP A 306 7.42 -8.75 5.69
CA TRP A 306 6.97 -9.90 6.48
C TRP A 306 5.43 -9.95 6.59
N PRO A 307 4.80 -11.14 6.63
CA PRO A 307 5.36 -12.45 6.25
C PRO A 307 5.77 -12.53 4.77
N PRO A 308 6.76 -13.36 4.44
CA PRO A 308 7.36 -13.42 3.11
C PRO A 308 6.35 -13.88 2.06
N SER A 309 6.50 -13.38 0.83
CA SER A 309 5.65 -13.76 -0.32
C SER A 309 6.46 -14.35 -1.49
N ALA A 310 7.73 -13.95 -1.62
CA ALA A 310 8.69 -14.55 -2.55
C ALA A 310 9.27 -15.88 -2.01
N ARG A 311 9.05 -16.98 -2.72
CA ARG A 311 9.30 -18.35 -2.23
C ARG A 311 10.76 -18.78 -2.31
N ASN A 312 11.51 -18.25 -3.27
CA ASN A 312 12.91 -18.61 -3.46
C ASN A 312 13.84 -17.58 -2.83
N SER A 313 13.31 -16.62 -2.06
CA SER A 313 14.05 -15.50 -1.48
C SER A 313 14.23 -15.67 0.04
N ILE A 314 15.16 -14.91 0.60
CA ILE A 314 15.46 -14.90 2.03
C ILE A 314 14.85 -13.64 2.64
N PHE A 315 14.17 -13.81 3.76
CA PHE A 315 13.61 -12.72 4.53
C PHE A 315 14.07 -12.81 5.98
N PHE A 316 14.32 -11.65 6.56
CA PHE A 316 14.56 -11.47 7.97
C PHE A 316 13.84 -10.21 8.43
N ASP A 317 13.17 -10.25 9.57
CA ASP A 317 12.50 -9.08 10.14
C ASP A 317 12.75 -9.00 11.65
N GLU A 318 12.90 -7.79 12.20
CA GLU A 318 13.24 -7.53 13.60
C GLU A 318 12.43 -6.34 14.13
N PRO A 319 12.04 -6.33 15.42
CA PRO A 319 12.50 -7.22 16.49
C PRO A 319 11.78 -8.59 16.56
N LEU A 320 12.49 -9.70 16.80
CA LEU A 320 11.90 -11.07 16.92
C LEU A 320 10.90 -11.21 18.08
N GLU A 321 11.02 -10.34 19.08
CA GLU A 321 10.12 -10.24 20.22
C GLU A 321 8.71 -9.86 19.78
N ILE A 322 8.62 -9.09 18.70
CA ILE A 322 7.39 -8.68 18.05
C ILE A 322 7.09 -9.67 16.95
N VAL A 323 8.01 -9.95 16.03
CA VAL A 323 7.73 -10.80 14.85
C VAL A 323 8.07 -12.28 15.12
N PRO A 324 7.10 -13.18 15.39
CA PRO A 324 7.37 -14.60 15.55
C PRO A 324 7.80 -15.23 14.22
N ASN A 325 8.77 -16.15 14.30
CA ASN A 325 9.35 -16.86 13.15
C ASN A 325 9.86 -15.94 12.05
N ALA A 326 10.40 -14.75 12.38
CA ALA A 326 10.76 -13.69 11.43
C ALA A 326 11.91 -14.00 10.45
N VAL A 327 12.16 -15.27 10.16
CA VAL A 327 13.21 -15.70 9.24
C VAL A 327 12.60 -16.66 8.24
N TYR A 328 12.86 -16.42 6.96
CA TYR A 328 12.47 -17.32 5.89
C TYR A 328 13.62 -17.54 4.90
N PRO A 329 13.80 -18.77 4.37
CA PRO A 329 13.09 -20.00 4.78
C PRO A 329 13.48 -20.46 6.18
N ASP A 330 12.63 -21.24 6.85
CA ASP A 330 12.86 -21.74 8.21
C ASP A 330 14.21 -22.46 8.37
N THR A 331 14.76 -23.00 7.27
CA THR A 331 16.06 -23.67 7.24
C THR A 331 17.24 -22.76 7.59
N VAL A 332 17.10 -21.43 7.44
CA VAL A 332 18.15 -20.47 7.82
C VAL A 332 17.90 -19.82 9.18
N ALA A 333 16.75 -20.11 9.83
CA ALA A 333 16.39 -19.52 11.12
C ALA A 333 17.42 -19.79 12.24
N PRO A 334 17.95 -21.02 12.44
CA PRO A 334 18.95 -21.26 13.49
C PRO A 334 20.23 -20.45 13.27
N ARG A 335 20.62 -20.24 12.00
CA ARG A 335 21.78 -19.44 11.64
C ARG A 335 21.54 -17.97 11.97
N ALA A 336 20.41 -17.42 11.56
CA ALA A 336 20.03 -16.04 11.88
C ALA A 336 19.95 -15.80 13.40
N GLN A 337 19.31 -16.71 14.15
CA GLN A 337 19.20 -16.63 15.61
C GLN A 337 20.56 -16.63 16.32
N SER A 338 21.56 -17.35 15.80
CA SER A 338 22.91 -17.34 16.36
C SER A 338 23.68 -16.02 16.17
N LEU A 339 23.18 -15.14 15.29
CA LEU A 339 23.85 -13.90 14.89
C LEU A 339 23.23 -12.65 15.51
N LEU A 340 22.13 -12.80 16.25
CA LEU A 340 21.44 -11.70 16.91
C LEU A 340 22.35 -10.98 17.90
N VAL A 341 22.10 -9.69 18.06
CA VAL A 341 22.63 -8.88 19.15
C VAL A 341 21.46 -8.49 20.05
N PRO A 342 21.19 -9.24 21.13
CA PRO A 342 20.16 -8.86 22.08
C PRO A 342 20.51 -7.53 22.73
N ALA A 343 19.54 -6.64 22.91
CA ALA A 343 19.77 -5.34 23.55
C ALA A 343 20.43 -5.48 24.93
N ALA A 344 20.04 -6.50 25.70
CA ALA A 344 20.62 -6.84 26.99
C ALA A 344 22.15 -7.08 26.95
N THR A 345 22.73 -7.42 25.79
CA THR A 345 24.18 -7.64 25.62
C THR A 345 24.95 -6.39 25.19
N VAL A 346 24.24 -5.29 24.90
CA VAL A 346 24.87 -4.01 24.56
C VAL A 346 25.24 -3.27 25.84
N GLU A 347 26.54 -3.24 26.13
CA GLU A 347 27.10 -2.76 27.39
C GLU A 347 27.52 -1.29 27.35
N TYR A 348 27.73 -0.70 28.53
CA TYR A 348 28.21 0.68 28.71
C TYR A 348 29.38 1.06 27.79
N ASN A 349 30.39 0.17 27.68
CA ASN A 349 31.58 0.42 26.87
C ASN A 349 31.29 0.52 25.37
N GLN A 350 30.23 -0.10 24.89
CA GLN A 350 29.81 0.00 23.50
C GLN A 350 29.02 1.29 23.28
N VAL A 351 28.10 1.63 24.19
CA VAL A 351 27.24 2.83 24.05
C VAL A 351 28.03 4.13 24.24
N ARG A 352 28.98 4.18 25.18
CA ARG A 352 29.80 5.38 25.44
C ARG A 352 30.72 5.79 24.28
N ARG A 353 30.81 4.98 23.22
CA ARG A 353 31.49 5.34 21.97
C ARG A 353 30.68 6.31 21.12
N PHE A 354 29.38 6.37 21.37
CA PHE A 354 28.42 7.16 20.62
C PHE A 354 27.95 8.39 21.39
N ILE A 355 27.82 8.28 22.72
CA ILE A 355 27.33 9.32 23.62
C ILE A 355 28.28 9.51 24.81
N ASN A 356 28.24 10.68 25.45
CA ASN A 356 29.06 11.04 26.62
C ASN A 356 28.29 10.82 27.92
N ILE A 357 28.00 9.56 28.23
CA ILE A 357 27.31 9.15 29.46
C ILE A 357 28.30 8.67 30.52
N LEU A 358 28.08 9.06 31.79
CA LEU A 358 28.89 8.58 32.92
C LEU A 358 28.40 7.21 33.42
N PRO A 359 29.23 6.39 34.10
CA PRO A 359 28.82 5.07 34.59
C PRO A 359 27.57 5.10 35.50
N ASN A 360 27.53 6.04 36.44
CA ASN A 360 26.39 6.21 37.35
C ASN A 360 25.11 6.73 36.67
N GLU A 361 25.23 7.35 35.49
CA GLU A 361 24.09 7.74 34.66
C GLU A 361 23.59 6.53 33.88
N TRP A 362 24.51 5.77 33.29
CA TRP A 362 24.22 4.51 32.62
C TRP A 362 23.45 3.53 33.52
N ASP A 363 23.92 3.30 34.75
CA ASP A 363 23.29 2.37 35.69
C ASP A 363 21.83 2.74 36.00
N ARG A 364 21.50 4.04 35.97
CA ARG A 364 20.14 4.53 36.21
C ARG A 364 19.27 4.55 34.96
N GLN A 365 19.86 4.85 33.80
CA GLN A 365 19.13 5.20 32.59
C GLN A 365 19.03 4.06 31.57
N SER A 366 20.02 3.16 31.50
CA SER A 366 20.10 2.13 30.45
C SER A 366 18.98 1.09 30.47
N HIS A 367 18.25 1.00 31.59
CA HIS A 367 17.11 0.11 31.80
C HIS A 367 15.81 0.85 32.12
N ALA A 368 15.83 2.18 32.14
CA ALA A 368 14.65 2.98 32.40
C ALA A 368 13.76 2.99 31.16
N ASP A 369 12.46 2.74 31.35
CA ASP A 369 11.49 2.76 30.25
C ASP A 369 11.48 4.14 29.59
N ARG A 370 11.57 4.16 28.26
CA ARG A 370 11.55 5.36 27.42
C ARG A 370 12.67 6.38 27.68
N ASP A 371 13.71 6.03 28.46
CA ASP A 371 14.89 6.90 28.57
C ASP A 371 15.68 6.88 27.25
N PRO A 372 16.14 8.04 26.73
CA PRO A 372 16.89 8.11 25.47
C PRO A 372 18.10 7.16 25.40
N VAL A 373 18.75 6.87 26.52
CA VAL A 373 19.88 5.94 26.61
C VAL A 373 19.42 4.50 26.41
N SER A 374 18.32 4.10 27.05
CA SER A 374 17.75 2.75 26.91
C SER A 374 17.21 2.54 25.49
N VAL A 375 16.52 3.53 24.94
CA VAL A 375 16.05 3.52 23.56
C VAL A 375 17.22 3.37 22.58
N PHE A 376 18.25 4.20 22.73
CA PHE A 376 19.40 4.17 21.83
C PHE A 376 20.18 2.84 21.90
N ARG A 377 20.25 2.21 23.07
CA ARG A 377 20.77 0.85 23.25
C ARG A 377 20.02 -0.17 22.37
N ASN A 378 18.69 -0.08 22.33
CA ASN A 378 17.86 -0.95 21.46
C ASN A 378 18.09 -0.65 19.98
N VAL A 379 18.22 0.63 19.60
CA VAL A 379 18.53 1.04 18.23
C VAL A 379 19.87 0.46 17.75
N LEU A 380 20.92 0.52 18.58
CA LEU A 380 22.22 -0.08 18.27
C LEU A 380 22.13 -1.61 18.12
N ALA A 381 21.43 -2.27 19.05
CA ALA A 381 21.22 -3.72 19.03
C ALA A 381 20.52 -4.18 17.75
N LYS A 382 19.44 -3.48 17.36
CA LYS A 382 18.71 -3.73 16.10
C LYS A 382 19.61 -3.50 14.88
N THR A 383 20.28 -2.35 14.81
CA THR A 383 21.18 -1.99 13.70
C THR A 383 22.25 -3.05 13.46
N TRP A 384 22.90 -3.52 14.54
CA TRP A 384 23.92 -4.55 14.45
C TRP A 384 23.34 -5.93 14.14
N THR A 385 22.16 -6.25 14.64
CA THR A 385 21.45 -7.50 14.31
C THR A 385 21.10 -7.55 12.82
N ASP A 386 20.42 -6.52 12.31
CA ASP A 386 20.03 -6.39 10.90
C ASP A 386 21.24 -6.55 9.98
N HIS A 387 22.34 -5.84 10.28
CA HIS A 387 23.56 -5.96 9.49
C HIS A 387 24.20 -7.36 9.60
N ARG A 388 24.42 -7.88 10.82
CA ARG A 388 25.11 -9.16 11.04
C ARG A 388 24.36 -10.31 10.40
N VAL A 389 23.04 -10.37 10.55
CA VAL A 389 22.21 -11.41 9.95
C VAL A 389 22.25 -11.30 8.43
N ALA A 390 21.97 -10.12 7.88
CA ALA A 390 21.94 -9.92 6.44
C ALA A 390 23.26 -10.28 5.75
N ILE A 391 24.40 -9.78 6.26
CA ILE A 391 25.71 -9.99 5.62
C ILE A 391 26.18 -11.44 5.72
N ASN A 392 25.89 -12.13 6.82
CA ASN A 392 26.27 -13.53 6.99
C ASN A 392 25.36 -14.47 6.17
N LEU A 393 24.05 -14.24 6.15
CA LEU A 393 23.14 -15.03 5.31
C LEU A 393 23.45 -14.84 3.82
N TYR A 394 23.77 -13.60 3.41
CA TYR A 394 24.23 -13.32 2.05
C TYR A 394 25.50 -14.12 1.71
N ASN A 395 26.51 -14.06 2.57
CA ASN A 395 27.76 -14.82 2.39
C ASN A 395 27.54 -16.34 2.35
N ASP A 396 26.68 -16.87 3.22
CA ASP A 396 26.35 -18.30 3.27
C ASP A 396 25.71 -18.75 1.94
N GLU A 397 24.82 -17.97 1.33
CA GLU A 397 24.25 -18.28 0.01
C GLU A 397 25.27 -18.14 -1.12
N ARG A 398 26.16 -17.14 -1.06
CA ARG A 398 27.25 -16.99 -2.03
C ARG A 398 28.19 -18.19 -2.04
N GLN A 399 28.55 -18.71 -0.87
CA GLN A 399 29.36 -19.93 -0.75
C GLN A 399 28.67 -21.16 -1.36
N ARG A 400 27.33 -21.14 -1.45
CA ARG A 400 26.52 -22.19 -2.09
C ARG A 400 26.26 -21.94 -3.57
N GLY A 401 26.82 -20.88 -4.16
CA GLY A 401 26.62 -20.50 -5.56
C GLY A 401 25.23 -19.97 -5.88
N ARG A 402 24.52 -19.44 -4.87
CA ARG A 402 23.16 -18.91 -4.99
C ARG A 402 23.11 -17.43 -4.61
N ASP A 403 23.98 -16.64 -5.22
CA ASP A 403 24.10 -15.20 -4.95
C ASP A 403 22.75 -14.50 -5.20
N PRO A 404 22.11 -13.89 -4.18
CA PRO A 404 20.92 -13.08 -4.38
C PRO A 404 21.21 -11.93 -5.35
N LEU A 405 20.32 -11.73 -6.32
CA LEU A 405 20.45 -10.67 -7.33
C LEU A 405 19.88 -9.34 -6.84
N LEU A 406 18.95 -9.38 -5.89
CA LEU A 406 18.42 -8.22 -5.20
C LEU A 406 18.70 -8.34 -3.70
N LEU A 407 19.49 -7.42 -3.16
CA LEU A 407 19.70 -7.25 -1.73
C LEU A 407 18.98 -5.96 -1.30
N MET A 408 18.15 -6.03 -0.26
CA MET A 408 17.45 -4.88 0.30
C MET A 408 17.57 -4.89 1.82
N VAL A 409 18.29 -3.92 2.37
CA VAL A 409 18.58 -3.82 3.81
C VAL A 409 18.14 -2.44 4.30
N SER A 410 17.32 -2.40 5.35
CA SER A 410 16.91 -1.16 6.01
C SER A 410 17.73 -0.88 7.27
N TYR A 411 18.17 0.36 7.42
CA TYR A 411 18.79 0.91 8.62
C TYR A 411 17.91 2.01 9.21
N GLU A 412 16.76 1.60 9.77
CA GLU A 412 15.75 2.47 10.39
C GLU A 412 16.30 3.33 11.52
N GLY A 413 17.37 2.88 12.19
CA GLY A 413 17.92 3.60 13.34
C GLY A 413 18.48 4.99 13.01
N THR A 414 18.68 5.33 11.73
CA THR A 414 19.04 6.69 11.31
C THR A 414 17.93 7.68 11.66
N ASP A 415 16.67 7.35 11.38
CA ASP A 415 15.48 8.14 11.73
C ASP A 415 15.30 8.24 13.25
N ALA A 416 15.37 7.10 13.94
CA ALA A 416 15.27 7.02 15.39
C ALA A 416 16.30 7.91 16.11
N VAL A 417 17.56 7.85 15.68
CA VAL A 417 18.65 8.65 16.24
C VAL A 417 18.46 10.14 15.96
N ASN A 418 17.93 10.50 14.81
CA ASN A 418 17.62 11.88 14.48
C ASN A 418 16.54 12.44 15.42
N HIS A 419 15.42 11.74 15.61
CA HIS A 419 14.40 12.19 16.56
C HIS A 419 14.93 12.32 18.00
N LEU A 420 15.75 11.37 18.45
CA LEU A 420 16.26 11.38 19.83
C LEU A 420 17.31 12.48 20.06
N PHE A 421 18.18 12.71 19.08
CA PHE A 421 19.44 13.41 19.32
C PHE A 421 19.76 14.55 18.36
N ALA A 422 18.95 14.78 17.32
CA ALA A 422 19.12 15.97 16.47
C ALA A 422 19.15 17.27 17.30
N PRO A 423 18.27 17.50 18.29
CA PRO A 423 18.33 18.72 19.12
C PRO A 423 19.70 19.00 19.75
N PHE A 424 20.44 17.95 20.07
CA PHE A 424 21.74 18.03 20.73
C PHE A 424 22.92 18.07 19.77
N HIS A 425 22.73 17.81 18.47
CA HIS A 425 23.84 17.84 17.50
C HIS A 425 24.48 19.25 17.47
N PRO A 426 25.79 19.41 17.28
CA PRO A 426 26.38 20.75 17.17
C PRO A 426 25.80 21.58 16.01
N PRO A 427 25.84 22.91 16.08
CA PRO A 427 26.21 23.72 17.24
C PRO A 427 25.14 23.68 18.35
N TYR A 428 25.53 24.04 19.58
CA TYR A 428 24.58 24.25 20.68
C TYR A 428 23.62 25.41 20.36
N ARG A 429 22.34 25.26 20.73
CA ARG A 429 21.28 26.26 20.55
C ARG A 429 20.66 26.63 21.90
N ASP A 430 20.30 27.91 22.06
CA ASP A 430 19.57 28.38 23.24
C ASP A 430 18.23 27.66 23.36
N GLY A 431 17.85 27.25 24.57
CA GLY A 431 16.65 26.45 24.82
C GLY A 431 16.91 24.94 24.89
N VAL A 432 18.04 24.45 24.33
CA VAL A 432 18.44 23.04 24.44
C VAL A 432 19.00 22.75 25.84
N SER A 433 18.56 21.65 26.45
CA SER A 433 19.06 21.19 27.76
C SER A 433 20.58 21.03 27.75
N GLN A 434 21.28 21.74 28.65
CA GLN A 434 22.74 21.65 28.77
C GLN A 434 23.20 20.24 29.17
N ASP A 435 22.46 19.58 30.06
CA ASP A 435 22.76 18.20 30.44
C ASP A 435 22.55 17.22 29.27
N GLY A 436 21.46 17.41 28.52
CA GLY A 436 21.19 16.65 27.30
C GLY A 436 22.28 16.87 26.25
N TYR A 437 22.67 18.12 26.00
CA TYR A 437 23.73 18.45 25.07
C TYR A 437 25.07 17.82 25.47
N ARG A 438 25.47 17.96 26.75
CA ARG A 438 26.68 17.33 27.29
C ARG A 438 26.72 15.84 26.97
N LYS A 439 25.60 15.14 27.19
CA LYS A 439 25.46 13.68 26.98
C LYS A 439 25.41 13.30 25.51
N PHE A 440 24.62 13.99 24.70
CA PHE A 440 24.13 13.44 23.43
C PHE A 440 24.65 14.15 22.18
N TRP A 441 25.42 15.24 22.31
CA TRP A 441 25.93 15.95 21.13
C TRP A 441 26.67 15.09 20.10
N PRO A 442 27.44 14.04 20.46
CA PRO A 442 28.15 13.28 19.44
C PRO A 442 27.32 12.11 18.87
N ALA A 443 26.09 11.89 19.37
CA ALA A 443 25.27 10.71 19.08
C ALA A 443 24.99 10.54 17.58
N VAL A 444 24.46 11.58 16.95
CA VAL A 444 24.09 11.58 15.52
C VAL A 444 25.32 11.29 14.66
N ALA A 445 26.37 12.10 14.80
CA ALA A 445 27.59 11.95 14.00
C ALA A 445 28.26 10.57 14.20
N ASN A 446 28.30 10.05 15.43
CA ASN A 446 28.88 8.74 15.72
C ASN A 446 28.03 7.59 15.16
N TYR A 447 26.71 7.69 15.23
CA TYR A 447 25.82 6.67 14.68
C TYR A 447 25.90 6.62 13.15
N TYR A 448 25.88 7.76 12.46
CA TYR A 448 26.09 7.81 11.01
C TYR A 448 27.48 7.30 10.60
N SER A 449 28.52 7.55 11.42
CA SER A 449 29.85 6.96 11.20
C SER A 449 29.83 5.43 11.30
N GLU A 450 29.03 4.86 12.21
CA GLU A 450 28.85 3.42 12.31
C GLU A 450 28.09 2.86 11.10
N VAL A 451 27.00 3.50 10.67
CA VAL A 451 26.27 3.09 9.45
C VAL A 451 27.19 3.15 8.21
N ASP A 452 28.02 4.18 8.08
CA ASP A 452 29.03 4.27 7.02
C ASP A 452 30.04 3.12 7.06
N ARG A 453 30.50 2.74 8.26
CA ARG A 453 31.39 1.59 8.47
C ARG A 453 30.72 0.28 8.02
N LEU A 454 29.44 0.08 8.38
CA LEU A 454 28.64 -1.08 7.96
C LEU A 454 28.44 -1.12 6.44
N ILE A 455 28.21 0.03 5.80
CA ILE A 455 28.18 0.15 4.33
C ILE A 455 29.54 -0.22 3.73
N GLY A 456 30.64 0.20 4.37
CA GLY A 456 32.00 -0.19 4.00
C GLY A 456 32.19 -1.72 4.00
N GLU A 457 31.72 -2.42 5.03
CA GLU A 457 31.73 -3.90 5.08
C GLU A 457 30.98 -4.52 3.91
N TRP A 458 29.79 -4.00 3.60
CA TRP A 458 29.03 -4.46 2.45
C TRP A 458 29.78 -4.29 1.13
N THR A 459 30.38 -3.12 0.90
CA THR A 459 31.13 -2.87 -0.34
C THR A 459 32.34 -3.80 -0.52
N ASN A 460 32.88 -4.35 0.57
CA ASN A 460 33.95 -5.34 0.53
C ASN A 460 33.45 -6.77 0.22
N VAL A 461 32.20 -7.08 0.58
CA VAL A 461 31.59 -8.42 0.41
C VAL A 461 30.87 -8.57 -0.92
N LEU A 462 30.25 -7.49 -1.41
CA LEU A 462 29.46 -7.51 -2.63
C LEU A 462 30.33 -7.80 -3.86
N PRO A 463 29.85 -8.62 -4.82
CA PRO A 463 30.53 -8.80 -6.11
C PRO A 463 30.78 -7.46 -6.82
N ARG A 464 31.92 -7.34 -7.52
CA ARG A 464 32.31 -6.11 -8.24
C ARG A 464 31.33 -5.69 -9.32
N ASP A 465 30.49 -6.60 -9.80
CA ASP A 465 29.45 -6.32 -10.78
C ASP A 465 28.12 -5.85 -10.16
N THR A 466 28.09 -5.59 -8.85
CA THR A 466 26.91 -5.11 -8.12
C THR A 466 26.74 -3.59 -8.27
N THR A 467 25.52 -3.16 -8.58
CA THR A 467 25.09 -1.77 -8.42
C THR A 467 24.60 -1.55 -7.00
N VAL A 468 25.28 -0.68 -6.26
CA VAL A 468 24.91 -0.25 -4.91
C VAL A 468 24.07 1.00 -5.01
N ILE A 469 22.93 1.01 -4.31
CA ILE A 469 22.06 2.15 -4.15
C ILE A 469 21.93 2.44 -2.65
N ILE A 470 22.24 3.66 -2.23
CA ILE A 470 21.96 4.17 -0.90
C ILE A 470 20.83 5.18 -1.06
N MET A 471 19.76 5.04 -0.30
CA MET A 471 18.64 5.97 -0.42
C MET A 471 17.97 6.24 0.91
N SER A 472 17.35 7.40 0.98
CA SER A 472 16.34 7.74 1.99
C SER A 472 15.08 8.21 1.27
N ALA A 473 13.93 7.63 1.63
CA ALA A 473 12.67 7.96 1.00
C ALA A 473 12.20 9.40 1.31
N TYR A 474 12.77 10.03 2.36
CA TYR A 474 12.49 11.40 2.80
C TYR A 474 13.70 11.93 3.59
N GLY A 475 13.83 13.25 3.75
CA GLY A 475 14.89 13.87 4.56
C GLY A 475 14.40 14.21 5.97
N PHE A 476 15.33 14.67 6.82
CA PHE A 476 15.06 15.18 8.16
C PHE A 476 15.47 16.66 8.25
N GLN A 477 14.85 17.42 9.15
CA GLN A 477 15.15 18.84 9.33
C GLN A 477 16.51 19.03 10.03
N TRP A 478 17.40 19.81 9.41
CA TRP A 478 18.76 20.06 9.87
C TRP A 478 19.08 21.57 9.88
N GLY A 479 20.30 21.89 10.30
CA GLY A 479 20.75 23.27 10.41
C GLY A 479 19.89 24.07 11.39
N LYS A 480 19.31 25.16 10.91
CA LYS A 480 18.46 26.05 11.71
C LYS A 480 17.03 25.54 11.88
N ASP A 481 16.56 24.67 10.99
CA ASP A 481 15.20 24.12 11.05
C ASP A 481 15.16 22.83 11.88
N ARG A 482 16.33 22.36 12.35
CA ARG A 482 16.44 21.20 13.24
C ARG A 482 15.61 21.37 14.52
N PRO A 483 14.95 20.31 15.05
CA PRO A 483 14.13 20.38 16.26
C PRO A 483 14.92 20.86 17.49
N ASP A 484 14.27 21.63 18.37
CA ASP A 484 14.88 22.18 19.59
C ASP A 484 14.73 21.28 20.83
N GLU A 485 13.77 20.35 20.84
CA GLU A 485 13.62 19.33 21.87
C GLU A 485 13.33 17.94 21.30
N PRO A 486 13.78 16.85 21.94
CA PRO A 486 13.36 15.51 21.56
C PRO A 486 11.84 15.40 21.73
N PRO A 487 11.17 14.64 20.87
CA PRO A 487 9.73 14.64 20.90
C PRO A 487 9.20 13.96 22.18
N LYS A 488 8.18 14.57 22.78
CA LYS A 488 7.54 14.10 24.01
C LYS A 488 6.62 12.93 23.68
N GLY A 489 7.25 11.79 23.54
CA GLY A 489 6.71 10.61 22.89
C GLY A 489 6.96 10.69 21.39
N GLY A 490 8.07 10.10 20.90
CA GLY A 490 8.27 9.50 19.55
C GLY A 490 8.26 10.41 18.31
N ALA A 491 8.53 9.85 17.13
CA ALA A 491 8.68 10.62 15.89
C ALA A 491 7.54 11.60 15.64
N THR A 492 7.93 12.80 15.21
CA THR A 492 6.98 13.76 14.65
C THR A 492 7.20 13.84 13.13
N LEU A 493 6.13 13.67 12.36
CA LEU A 493 6.19 13.77 10.89
C LEU A 493 6.68 15.15 10.42
N SER A 494 6.55 16.18 11.28
CA SER A 494 7.09 17.51 11.06
C SER A 494 8.60 17.56 11.04
N ASP A 495 9.31 16.67 11.74
CA ASP A 495 10.78 16.65 11.69
C ASP A 495 11.30 16.16 10.32
N HIS A 496 10.43 15.65 9.46
CA HIS A 496 10.77 15.19 8.12
C HIS A 496 10.62 16.31 7.10
N ARG A 497 11.40 16.24 6.01
CA ARG A 497 11.31 17.16 4.88
C ARG A 497 11.45 16.47 3.54
N ASN A 498 10.96 17.15 2.50
CA ASN A 498 11.26 16.81 1.11
C ASN A 498 12.44 17.68 0.64
N PRO A 499 13.45 17.14 -0.08
CA PRO A 499 13.63 15.75 -0.53
C PRO A 499 14.47 14.87 0.40
N GLY A 500 14.42 13.56 0.14
CA GLY A 500 15.37 12.59 0.68
C GLY A 500 16.62 12.40 -0.20
N VAL A 501 17.33 11.31 0.06
CA VAL A 501 18.66 11.01 -0.52
C VAL A 501 18.56 9.88 -1.55
N PHE A 502 19.29 10.00 -2.65
CA PHE A 502 19.54 8.90 -3.58
C PHE A 502 20.99 8.95 -4.07
N ILE A 503 21.72 7.85 -3.88
CA ILE A 503 23.08 7.65 -4.36
C ILE A 503 23.11 6.31 -5.07
N ALA A 504 23.65 6.26 -6.28
CA ALA A 504 23.87 5.02 -6.99
C ALA A 504 25.33 4.93 -7.45
N TYR A 505 25.93 3.76 -7.31
CA TYR A 505 27.31 3.48 -7.68
C TYR A 505 27.44 2.04 -8.20
N GLY A 506 28.26 1.82 -9.21
CA GLY A 506 28.53 0.49 -9.73
C GLY A 506 28.85 0.46 -11.22
N PRO A 507 29.05 -0.73 -11.81
CA PRO A 507 29.48 -0.89 -13.19
C PRO A 507 28.45 -0.36 -14.21
N HIS A 508 27.17 -0.41 -13.86
CA HIS A 508 26.07 0.02 -14.73
C HIS A 508 25.70 1.49 -14.55
N VAL A 509 26.31 2.17 -13.59
CA VAL A 509 26.06 3.57 -13.30
C VAL A 509 27.05 4.43 -14.11
N ALA A 510 26.54 5.46 -14.78
CA ALA A 510 27.32 6.50 -15.44
C ALA A 510 27.59 7.63 -14.44
N PRO A 511 28.81 7.74 -13.87
CA PRO A 511 29.10 8.76 -12.88
C PRO A 511 28.85 10.15 -13.47
N SER A 512 28.22 11.03 -12.70
CA SER A 512 27.90 12.37 -13.17
C SER A 512 28.11 13.40 -12.08
N ARG A 513 28.53 14.60 -12.49
CA ARG A 513 28.70 15.74 -11.59
C ARG A 513 27.45 16.61 -11.66
N GLY A 514 26.70 16.64 -10.58
CA GLY A 514 25.48 17.45 -10.44
C GLY A 514 24.35 16.67 -9.76
N THR A 515 23.48 17.39 -9.06
CA THR A 515 22.35 16.79 -8.35
C THR A 515 21.18 16.61 -9.30
N HIS A 516 20.87 15.35 -9.63
CA HIS A 516 19.64 15.03 -10.35
C HIS A 516 18.43 15.09 -9.42
N ALA A 517 17.23 15.07 -9.98
CA ALA A 517 16.01 14.83 -9.21
C ALA A 517 15.39 13.51 -9.67
N ILE A 518 15.01 12.67 -8.71
CA ILE A 518 14.35 11.39 -8.94
C ILE A 518 13.07 11.34 -8.11
N SER A 519 11.96 10.87 -8.66
CA SER A 519 10.73 10.65 -7.88
C SER A 519 10.82 9.33 -7.12
N ILE A 520 10.17 9.25 -5.95
CA ILE A 520 9.99 7.97 -5.24
C ILE A 520 9.34 6.90 -6.14
N TYR A 521 8.48 7.31 -7.08
CA TYR A 521 7.86 6.40 -8.06
C TYR A 521 8.82 5.89 -9.14
N ASP A 522 9.93 6.58 -9.38
CA ASP A 522 10.93 6.19 -10.38
C ASP A 522 11.86 5.07 -9.87
N VAL A 523 11.90 4.84 -8.55
CA VAL A 523 12.84 3.90 -7.92
C VAL A 523 12.56 2.46 -8.36
N ALA A 524 11.34 1.95 -8.22
CA ALA A 524 11.04 0.57 -8.61
C ALA A 524 11.27 0.32 -10.12
N PRO A 525 10.80 1.19 -11.05
CA PRO A 525 11.15 1.06 -12.47
C PRO A 525 12.66 1.06 -12.75
N THR A 526 13.43 1.84 -11.98
CA THR A 526 14.90 1.89 -12.09
C THR A 526 15.53 0.57 -11.64
N VAL A 527 15.11 0.03 -10.49
CA VAL A 527 15.59 -1.26 -9.97
C VAL A 527 15.20 -2.41 -10.89
N LEU A 528 13.97 -2.44 -11.42
CA LEU A 528 13.54 -3.44 -12.40
C LEU A 528 14.40 -3.40 -13.66
N THR A 529 14.75 -2.21 -14.13
CA THR A 529 15.64 -2.05 -15.29
C THR A 529 17.03 -2.62 -15.02
N LEU A 530 17.60 -2.37 -13.83
CA LEU A 530 18.88 -2.96 -13.40
C LEU A 530 18.80 -4.50 -13.32
N LEU A 531 17.71 -5.04 -12.78
CA LEU A 531 17.50 -6.49 -12.66
C LEU A 531 17.21 -7.18 -14.01
N GLY A 532 17.15 -6.42 -15.11
CA GLY A 532 16.79 -6.95 -16.43
C GLY A 532 15.34 -7.43 -16.49
N LEU A 533 14.44 -6.75 -15.77
CA LEU A 533 13.01 -7.04 -15.70
C LEU A 533 12.19 -5.93 -16.38
N PRO A 534 11.05 -6.28 -16.99
CA PRO A 534 10.20 -5.27 -17.65
C PRO A 534 9.57 -4.33 -16.61
N GLN A 535 8.89 -3.29 -17.06
CA GLN A 535 8.09 -2.43 -16.18
C GLN A 535 6.62 -2.66 -16.45
N SER A 536 5.82 -2.47 -15.39
CA SER A 536 4.37 -2.48 -15.52
C SER A 536 3.87 -1.13 -16.02
N THR A 537 2.86 -1.13 -16.88
CA THR A 537 2.17 0.11 -17.29
C THR A 537 1.40 0.79 -16.15
N GLU A 538 1.20 0.11 -15.02
CA GLU A 538 0.56 0.69 -13.83
C GLU A 538 1.50 1.54 -12.98
N MET A 539 2.82 1.38 -13.14
CA MET A 539 3.80 2.21 -12.44
C MET A 539 3.80 3.61 -13.06
N PRO A 540 3.48 4.68 -12.30
CA PRO A 540 3.48 6.04 -12.83
C PRO A 540 4.90 6.58 -13.09
N GLY A 541 5.90 6.06 -12.38
CA GLY A 541 7.29 6.45 -12.54
C GLY A 541 7.97 5.82 -13.75
N LYS A 542 9.13 6.35 -14.10
CA LYS A 542 9.97 5.88 -15.21
C LYS A 542 11.37 5.59 -14.69
N PRO A 543 12.15 4.72 -15.36
CA PRO A 543 13.52 4.47 -14.94
C PRO A 543 14.33 5.74 -15.06
N ALA A 544 15.24 5.94 -14.12
CA ALA A 544 16.25 6.98 -14.13
C ALA A 544 17.30 6.73 -15.22
N THR A 545 16.89 6.73 -16.48
CA THR A 545 17.75 6.40 -17.65
C THR A 545 19.02 7.23 -17.75
N TRP A 546 19.01 8.44 -17.18
CA TRP A 546 20.18 9.32 -17.08
C TRP A 546 21.32 8.74 -16.22
N MET A 547 21.04 7.78 -15.33
CA MET A 547 22.06 7.17 -14.47
C MET A 547 22.77 5.99 -15.13
N PHE A 548 22.25 5.47 -16.24
CA PHE A 548 22.76 4.23 -16.84
C PHE A 548 23.90 4.49 -17.82
N ARG A 549 24.95 3.67 -17.75
CA ARG A 549 26.06 3.71 -18.69
C ARG A 549 25.75 3.02 -20.01
N ASP A 550 25.23 1.79 -19.93
CA ASP A 550 24.96 0.92 -21.09
C ASP A 550 23.65 0.11 -20.92
N LEU A 551 22.75 0.56 -20.04
CA LEU A 551 21.45 -0.07 -19.82
C LEU A 551 20.34 0.77 -20.45
N ALA A 552 19.72 0.21 -21.48
CA ALA A 552 18.46 0.72 -22.02
C ALA A 552 17.29 -0.04 -21.37
N PRO A 553 16.15 0.62 -21.09
CA PRO A 553 14.95 -0.07 -20.62
C PRO A 553 14.55 -1.22 -21.54
N ILE A 554 14.09 -2.32 -20.96
CA ILE A 554 13.56 -3.46 -21.73
C ILE A 554 12.23 -3.05 -22.35
N THR A 555 12.22 -2.87 -23.67
CA THR A 555 11.05 -2.41 -24.42
C THR A 555 10.30 -3.53 -25.15
N SER A 556 10.94 -4.69 -25.34
CA SER A 556 10.39 -5.82 -26.10
C SER A 556 9.40 -6.64 -25.27
N VAL A 557 9.67 -6.79 -23.97
CA VAL A 557 8.82 -7.49 -23.01
C VAL A 557 7.97 -6.47 -22.29
N ARG A 558 6.65 -6.58 -22.40
CA ARG A 558 5.74 -5.69 -21.68
C ARG A 558 4.98 -6.46 -20.61
N VAL A 559 4.61 -5.72 -19.58
CA VAL A 559 3.75 -6.20 -18.49
C VAL A 559 2.69 -5.15 -18.29
N VAL A 560 1.42 -5.55 -18.37
CA VAL A 560 0.29 -4.65 -18.10
C VAL A 560 0.19 -4.41 -16.61
N SER A 561 0.11 -5.51 -15.83
CA SER A 561 0.10 -5.52 -14.37
C SER A 561 0.89 -6.72 -13.85
N TYR A 562 1.69 -6.50 -12.81
CA TYR A 562 2.35 -7.61 -12.11
C TYR A 562 1.37 -8.44 -11.28
N SER A 563 0.20 -7.90 -10.91
CA SER A 563 -0.82 -8.64 -10.16
C SER A 563 -1.38 -9.86 -10.93
N GLU A 564 -1.18 -9.88 -12.25
CA GLU A 564 -1.51 -11.00 -13.13
C GLU A 564 -0.44 -12.09 -13.09
N LEU A 565 0.82 -11.71 -12.82
CA LEU A 565 1.99 -12.60 -12.82
C LEU A 565 2.32 -13.14 -11.43
N VAL A 566 2.06 -12.35 -10.39
CA VAL A 566 2.49 -12.60 -9.03
C VAL A 566 1.30 -12.94 -8.13
N THR A 567 1.52 -13.85 -7.18
CA THR A 567 0.58 -14.06 -6.08
C THR A 567 1.04 -13.24 -4.88
N ASP A 568 0.39 -12.11 -4.62
CA ASP A 568 0.69 -11.27 -3.44
C ASP A 568 0.36 -11.93 -2.09
N ARG A 569 -0.11 -13.20 -2.12
CA ARG A 569 -0.48 -13.94 -0.93
C ARG A 569 0.78 -14.36 -0.19
N PRO A 570 0.98 -13.90 1.05
CA PRO A 570 2.09 -14.34 1.87
C PRO A 570 2.08 -15.86 2.06
N ILE A 571 3.28 -16.42 2.17
CA ILE A 571 3.52 -17.87 2.31
C ILE A 571 3.18 -18.34 3.73
N SER A 572 3.37 -17.45 4.71
CA SER A 572 3.08 -17.67 6.12
C SER A 572 1.93 -16.78 6.58
N THR A 573 1.28 -17.17 7.67
CA THR A 573 0.21 -16.39 8.29
C THR A 573 0.77 -15.10 8.90
N SER A 574 -0.06 -14.05 8.89
CA SER A 574 0.23 -12.83 9.64
C SER A 574 0.50 -13.20 11.10
N ALA A 575 1.52 -12.58 11.68
CA ALA A 575 1.73 -12.66 13.11
C ALA A 575 0.61 -11.87 13.80
N HIS A 576 -0.15 -12.50 14.69
CA HIS A 576 -1.01 -11.76 15.61
C HIS A 576 -0.11 -11.04 16.64
N LEU A 577 0.21 -9.80 16.33
CA LEU A 577 0.94 -8.90 17.21
C LEU A 577 -0.04 -8.27 18.20
N ASP A 578 0.32 -8.23 19.48
CA ASP A 578 -0.38 -7.40 20.45
C ASP A 578 -0.26 -5.93 20.00
N PRO A 579 -1.38 -5.25 19.65
CA PRO A 579 -1.34 -3.88 19.15
C PRO A 579 -0.66 -2.91 20.12
N GLN A 580 -0.81 -3.10 21.43
CA GLN A 580 -0.17 -2.23 22.43
C GLN A 580 1.35 -2.46 22.50
N ARG A 581 1.78 -3.71 22.34
CA ARG A 581 3.22 -4.04 22.30
C ARG A 581 3.87 -3.54 21.01
N TYR A 582 3.20 -3.66 19.88
CA TYR A 582 3.69 -3.11 18.62
C TYR A 582 3.75 -1.59 18.65
N GLN A 583 2.70 -0.93 19.17
CA GLN A 583 2.67 0.51 19.32
C GLN A 583 3.81 0.98 20.23
N ARG A 584 4.04 0.32 21.37
CA ARG A 584 5.21 0.59 22.22
C ARG A 584 6.54 0.36 21.48
N GLY A 585 6.63 -0.68 20.65
CA GLY A 585 7.81 -0.97 19.83
C GLY A 585 8.12 0.16 18.83
N LEU A 586 7.13 0.57 18.03
CA LEU A 586 7.29 1.71 17.12
C LEU A 586 7.53 3.01 17.89
N GLN A 587 6.89 3.23 19.03
CA GLN A 587 7.18 4.39 19.87
C GLN A 587 8.62 4.39 20.38
N ALA A 588 9.12 3.22 20.78
CA ALA A 588 10.48 3.05 21.29
C ALA A 588 11.53 3.32 20.22
N ILE A 589 11.31 2.90 18.97
CA ILE A 589 12.25 3.22 17.86
C ILE A 589 11.91 4.53 17.16
N GLY A 590 11.00 5.33 17.71
CA GLY A 590 10.66 6.63 17.18
C GLY A 590 9.95 6.56 15.82
N HIS A 591 9.05 5.61 15.58
CA HIS A 591 8.16 5.56 14.41
C HIS A 591 6.68 5.80 14.76
N MET A 592 6.32 5.85 16.05
CA MET A 592 4.97 6.22 16.48
C MET A 592 5.03 7.18 17.66
N ASN A 593 4.06 8.08 17.79
CA ASN A 593 3.49 8.39 19.10
C ASN A 593 2.14 9.10 19.06
N ASP A 594 1.58 9.17 20.27
CA ASP A 594 0.30 9.73 20.71
C ASP A 594 -0.38 10.71 19.72
N PRO A 595 -1.60 10.41 19.24
CA PRO A 595 -2.39 11.23 18.31
C PRO A 595 -2.83 12.60 18.89
N THR A 596 -2.18 13.09 19.93
CA THR A 596 -2.49 14.36 20.62
C THR A 596 -1.56 15.51 20.24
N ARG A 597 -0.58 15.32 19.35
CA ARG A 597 0.41 16.37 19.02
C ARG A 597 0.81 16.53 17.54
N ALA A 598 0.21 15.80 16.59
CA ALA A 598 0.78 15.65 15.25
C ALA A 598 0.63 16.87 14.32
N MET A 599 -0.06 17.95 14.74
CA MET A 599 -0.32 19.10 13.86
C MET A 599 0.23 20.44 14.34
N ALA A 600 0.62 20.57 15.61
CA ALA A 600 1.18 21.80 16.20
C ALA A 600 2.50 22.25 15.53
N SER A 601 3.38 21.29 15.24
CA SER A 601 4.72 21.51 14.68
C SER A 601 4.72 21.80 13.18
N LEU A 602 3.55 21.83 12.54
CA LEU A 602 3.39 22.33 11.16
C LEU A 602 3.24 23.86 11.11
N MET A 603 3.25 24.54 12.26
CA MET A 603 2.93 25.97 12.38
C MET A 603 4.14 26.89 12.61
N GLU A 604 5.34 26.35 12.82
CA GLU A 604 6.56 27.16 12.92
C GLU A 604 7.20 27.32 11.55
N ASP A 605 7.22 28.56 11.06
CA ASP A 605 7.82 28.95 9.78
C ASP A 605 9.19 29.62 10.01
N GLN A 606 10.05 29.43 8.99
CA GLN A 606 11.27 30.15 8.58
C GLN A 606 12.63 29.58 9.05
N ALA A 607 13.54 29.17 8.15
CA ALA A 607 13.94 29.87 6.92
C ALA A 607 14.72 29.00 5.89
N ALA A 608 15.09 29.58 4.74
CA ALA A 608 15.67 28.93 3.54
C ALA A 608 17.00 28.16 3.65
N THR A 609 17.10 26.99 2.96
CA THR A 609 18.25 26.54 2.11
C THR A 609 17.81 25.46 1.08
N PRO A 610 18.57 25.16 0.01
CA PRO A 610 18.03 25.04 -1.35
C PRO A 610 17.26 23.73 -1.61
N GLN A 611 15.92 23.79 -1.58
CA GLN A 611 15.06 22.70 -2.02
C GLN A 611 15.05 22.58 -3.55
N ALA A 612 15.28 21.36 -4.03
CA ALA A 612 15.17 21.03 -5.46
C ALA A 612 13.77 21.37 -5.98
N LYS A 613 13.70 22.04 -7.13
CA LYS A 613 12.42 22.43 -7.75
C LYS A 613 11.55 21.19 -7.99
N PRO A 614 10.23 21.26 -7.72
CA PRO A 614 9.34 20.16 -8.00
C PRO A 614 9.45 19.70 -9.47
N ILE A 615 9.60 18.38 -9.70
CA ILE A 615 9.70 17.80 -11.04
C ILE A 615 8.38 18.05 -11.81
N LYS A 616 8.42 18.42 -13.08
CA LYS A 616 7.20 18.78 -13.85
C LYS A 616 6.13 17.66 -13.91
N PRO A 617 4.83 18.00 -14.11
CA PRO A 617 3.69 17.07 -14.11
C PRO A 617 3.84 15.84 -15.01
N GLU A 618 4.56 15.94 -16.13
CA GLU A 618 4.73 14.86 -17.12
C GLU A 618 5.60 13.69 -16.59
N ARG A 619 6.27 13.90 -15.44
CA ARG A 619 7.09 12.91 -14.74
C ARG A 619 6.54 12.50 -13.37
N TRP A 620 5.84 13.39 -12.65
CA TRP A 620 5.29 13.09 -11.30
C TRP A 620 3.89 12.46 -11.34
N GLY A 621 3.17 12.62 -12.45
CA GLY A 621 1.73 12.53 -12.47
C GLY A 621 1.15 13.82 -11.89
N ALA A 622 0.28 14.49 -12.65
CA ALA A 622 -0.19 15.85 -12.35
C ALA A 622 -0.74 15.99 -10.92
N TYR A 623 -1.45 14.97 -10.42
CA TYR A 623 -1.96 14.92 -9.04
C TYR A 623 -0.86 15.14 -7.97
N ALA A 624 0.19 14.32 -7.99
CA ALA A 624 1.21 14.32 -6.95
C ALA A 624 2.11 15.57 -7.08
N TYR A 625 2.31 16.07 -8.30
CA TYR A 625 2.94 17.36 -8.53
C TYR A 625 2.24 18.49 -7.80
N TYR A 626 0.93 18.67 -8.04
CA TYR A 626 0.18 19.78 -7.47
C TYR A 626 0.02 19.66 -5.95
N ASN A 627 -0.13 18.42 -5.42
CA ASN A 627 -0.14 18.19 -3.98
C ASN A 627 1.20 18.60 -3.34
N ASN A 628 2.32 18.18 -3.91
CA ASN A 628 3.62 18.49 -3.33
C ASN A 628 4.05 19.94 -3.56
N LEU A 629 3.65 20.54 -4.68
CA LEU A 629 3.79 21.98 -4.93
C LEU A 629 3.02 22.79 -3.89
N GLY A 630 1.79 22.38 -3.55
CA GLY A 630 1.01 23.02 -2.49
C GLY A 630 1.73 22.98 -1.15
N VAL A 631 2.32 21.83 -0.78
CA VAL A 631 3.09 21.70 0.47
C VAL A 631 4.31 22.62 0.47
N ASP A 632 5.07 22.65 -0.64
CA ASP A 632 6.25 23.52 -0.81
C ASP A 632 5.90 25.02 -0.78
N LEU A 633 4.74 25.40 -1.34
CA LEU A 633 4.27 26.79 -1.30
C LEU A 633 3.79 27.17 0.10
N ARG A 634 3.12 26.25 0.80
CA ARG A 634 2.64 26.44 2.17
C ARG A 634 3.81 26.65 3.13
N SER A 635 4.86 25.84 3.02
CA SER A 635 6.08 26.00 3.84
C SER A 635 6.88 27.27 3.53
N LYS A 636 6.58 27.97 2.43
CA LYS A 636 7.18 29.29 2.09
C LYS A 636 6.27 30.46 2.49
N GLY A 637 5.20 30.19 3.24
CA GLY A 637 4.17 31.18 3.58
C GLY A 637 3.37 31.68 2.38
N LYS A 638 3.50 31.09 1.19
CA LYS A 638 2.74 31.45 -0.02
C LYS A 638 1.38 30.77 -0.02
N LEU A 639 0.60 31.07 1.01
CA LEU A 639 -0.56 30.27 1.37
C LEU A 639 -1.66 30.28 0.30
N LYS A 640 -1.84 31.40 -0.43
CA LYS A 640 -2.81 31.46 -1.54
C LYS A 640 -2.41 30.50 -2.67
N ASP A 641 -1.17 30.61 -3.14
CA ASP A 641 -0.66 29.76 -4.21
C ASP A 641 -0.66 28.27 -3.79
N ALA A 642 -0.43 28.01 -2.49
CA ALA A 642 -0.56 26.68 -1.91
C ALA A 642 -1.99 26.13 -2.02
N SER A 643 -3.00 26.91 -1.61
CA SER A 643 -4.41 26.54 -1.79
C SER A 643 -4.74 26.26 -3.26
N ASP A 644 -4.33 27.15 -4.17
CA ASP A 644 -4.57 27.01 -5.62
C ASP A 644 -3.94 25.69 -6.14
N ALA A 645 -2.73 25.35 -5.69
CA ALA A 645 -2.08 24.09 -6.05
C ALA A 645 -2.81 22.86 -5.48
N PHE A 646 -3.26 22.89 -4.23
CA PHE A 646 -4.03 21.78 -3.67
C PHE A 646 -5.40 21.61 -4.35
N GLU A 647 -6.06 22.69 -4.72
CA GLU A 647 -7.30 22.66 -5.52
C GLU A 647 -7.08 21.97 -6.87
N GLN A 648 -5.98 22.25 -7.55
CA GLN A 648 -5.61 21.53 -8.78
C GLN A 648 -5.40 20.03 -8.53
N ALA A 649 -4.77 19.64 -7.42
CA ALA A 649 -4.62 18.24 -7.05
C ALA A 649 -5.97 17.56 -6.77
N VAL A 650 -6.90 18.28 -6.12
CA VAL A 650 -8.28 17.84 -5.91
C VAL A 650 -9.02 17.65 -7.23
N GLU A 651 -8.92 18.61 -8.17
CA GLU A 651 -9.56 18.52 -9.49
C GLU A 651 -9.08 17.32 -10.29
N LEU A 652 -7.77 17.04 -10.24
CA LEU A 652 -7.15 15.93 -10.98
C LEU A 652 -7.51 14.56 -10.42
N ASN A 653 -7.71 14.45 -9.11
CA ASN A 653 -8.17 13.20 -8.51
C ASN A 653 -9.12 13.45 -7.32
N PRO A 654 -10.41 13.73 -7.60
CA PRO A 654 -11.40 14.11 -6.58
C PRO A 654 -11.76 12.98 -5.60
N ALA A 655 -11.27 11.77 -5.84
CA ALA A 655 -11.48 10.62 -4.97
C ALA A 655 -10.42 10.52 -3.85
N ARG A 656 -9.35 11.32 -3.90
CA ARG A 656 -8.24 11.19 -2.94
C ARG A 656 -8.43 12.12 -1.75
N PRO A 657 -8.32 11.62 -0.51
CA PRO A 657 -8.53 12.44 0.67
C PRO A 657 -7.34 13.37 1.01
N VAL A 658 -6.10 12.98 0.66
CA VAL A 658 -4.87 13.70 1.05
C VAL A 658 -4.83 15.17 0.58
N PRO A 659 -5.17 15.52 -0.67
CA PRO A 659 -5.14 16.92 -1.09
C PRO A 659 -6.22 17.77 -0.44
N TYR A 660 -7.38 17.19 -0.08
CA TYR A 660 -8.39 17.89 0.71
C TYR A 660 -7.83 18.20 2.11
N LEU A 661 -7.16 17.25 2.76
CA LEU A 661 -6.53 17.50 4.05
C LEU A 661 -5.49 18.63 3.95
N ASN A 662 -4.60 18.58 2.95
CA ASN A 662 -3.58 19.62 2.78
C ASN A 662 -4.18 20.99 2.40
N LEU A 663 -5.25 21.02 1.60
CA LEU A 663 -6.00 22.24 1.30
C LEU A 663 -6.64 22.81 2.56
N ALA A 664 -7.26 21.97 3.39
CA ALA A 664 -7.84 22.38 4.67
C ALA A 664 -6.80 23.04 5.57
N MET A 665 -5.58 22.48 5.64
CA MET A 665 -4.48 23.07 6.39
C MET A 665 -4.00 24.40 5.81
N ALA A 666 -3.87 24.52 4.48
CA ALA A 666 -3.53 25.78 3.84
C ALA A 666 -4.58 26.87 4.10
N LEU A 667 -5.87 26.51 4.08
CA LEU A 667 -6.97 27.41 4.43
C LEU A 667 -6.93 27.80 5.92
N PHE A 668 -6.61 26.86 6.80
CA PHE A 668 -6.45 27.12 8.23
C PHE A 668 -5.33 28.13 8.50
N ASP A 669 -4.19 28.01 7.83
CA ASP A 669 -3.07 28.94 7.94
C ASP A 669 -3.40 30.33 7.38
N ARG A 670 -4.25 30.38 6.35
CA ARG A 670 -4.84 31.63 5.84
C ARG A 670 -5.90 32.22 6.74
N GLN A 671 -6.20 31.57 7.86
CA GLN A 671 -7.27 31.94 8.79
C GLN A 671 -8.68 31.86 8.17
N ALA A 672 -8.83 31.15 7.05
CA ALA A 672 -10.11 30.82 6.41
C ALA A 672 -10.72 29.59 7.10
N TYR A 673 -11.00 29.73 8.39
CA TYR A 673 -11.31 28.62 9.30
C TYR A 673 -12.59 27.84 8.95
N SER A 674 -13.63 28.52 8.42
CA SER A 674 -14.87 27.83 8.00
C SER A 674 -14.59 26.92 6.81
N ASP A 675 -13.95 27.46 5.78
CA ASP A 675 -13.59 26.72 4.57
C ASP A 675 -12.63 25.57 4.91
N ALA A 676 -11.68 25.80 5.82
CA ALA A 676 -10.78 24.77 6.32
C ALA A 676 -11.55 23.58 6.93
N ASN A 677 -12.55 23.85 7.77
CA ASN A 677 -13.36 22.80 8.39
C ASN A 677 -14.17 22.03 7.33
N ASP A 678 -14.81 22.73 6.39
CA ASP A 678 -15.60 22.12 5.33
C ASP A 678 -14.76 21.20 4.44
N VAL A 679 -13.57 21.67 4.05
CA VAL A 679 -12.63 20.88 3.24
C VAL A 679 -12.07 19.70 4.04
N PHE A 680 -11.79 19.88 5.33
CA PHE A 680 -11.38 18.77 6.20
C PHE A 680 -12.45 17.68 6.27
N PHE A 681 -13.72 18.05 6.43
CA PHE A 681 -14.81 17.08 6.41
C PHE A 681 -14.98 16.40 5.06
N GLN A 682 -14.70 17.10 3.95
CA GLN A 682 -14.63 16.46 2.62
C GLN A 682 -13.50 15.43 2.57
N ALA A 683 -12.32 15.71 3.12
CA ALA A 683 -11.23 14.73 3.19
C ALA A 683 -11.71 13.44 3.87
N VAL A 684 -12.39 13.56 5.01
CA VAL A 684 -12.98 12.43 5.75
C VAL A 684 -13.99 11.66 4.88
N GLN A 685 -14.89 12.36 4.18
CA GLN A 685 -15.85 11.73 3.26
C GLN A 685 -15.19 11.01 2.08
N LYS A 686 -14.00 11.45 1.64
CA LYS A 686 -13.20 10.79 0.60
C LYS A 686 -12.40 9.59 1.11
N GLY A 687 -12.60 9.20 2.38
CA GLY A 687 -11.92 8.06 2.98
C GLY A 687 -10.54 8.41 3.52
N LEU A 688 -10.39 9.60 4.13
CA LEU A 688 -9.19 9.93 4.89
C LEU A 688 -8.91 8.81 5.91
N PRO A 689 -7.71 8.22 5.90
CA PRO A 689 -7.34 7.23 6.91
C PRO A 689 -7.29 7.90 8.29
N ASN A 690 -7.64 7.17 9.35
CA ASN A 690 -7.58 7.64 10.74
C ASN A 690 -8.27 8.98 10.99
N PRO A 691 -9.47 9.20 10.46
CA PRO A 691 -10.12 10.50 10.54
C PRO A 691 -10.24 10.98 11.99
N GLU A 692 -10.45 10.08 12.96
CA GLU A 692 -10.51 10.40 14.38
C GLU A 692 -9.27 11.10 14.93
N SER A 693 -8.07 10.69 14.49
CA SER A 693 -6.82 11.34 14.90
C SER A 693 -6.75 12.75 14.31
N TYR A 694 -7.10 12.91 13.04
CA TYR A 694 -7.12 14.23 12.41
C TYR A 694 -8.17 15.18 13.01
N PHE A 695 -9.28 14.67 13.54
CA PHE A 695 -10.25 15.48 14.30
C PHE A 695 -9.65 16.01 15.61
N VAL A 696 -8.92 15.17 16.34
CA VAL A 696 -8.21 15.57 17.55
C VAL A 696 -7.14 16.62 17.22
N ASP A 697 -6.38 16.39 16.17
CA ASP A 697 -5.32 17.26 15.70
C ASP A 697 -5.87 18.64 15.25
N PHE A 698 -6.96 18.67 14.45
CA PHE A 698 -7.60 19.93 14.04
C PHE A 698 -8.12 20.72 15.25
N ALA A 699 -8.63 20.03 16.27
CA ALA A 699 -9.07 20.67 17.49
C ALA A 699 -7.90 21.23 18.31
N ALA A 700 -6.75 20.55 18.33
CA ALA A 700 -5.53 21.04 18.97
C ALA A 700 -5.03 22.35 18.32
N LEU A 701 -5.03 22.43 16.98
CA LEU A 701 -4.68 23.67 16.26
C LEU A 701 -5.52 24.87 16.71
N TYR A 702 -6.82 24.67 16.89
CA TYR A 702 -7.70 25.72 17.39
C TYR A 702 -7.40 26.08 18.85
N ARG A 703 -7.04 25.12 19.69
CA ARG A 703 -6.64 25.40 21.08
C ARG A 703 -5.37 26.23 21.17
N GLU A 704 -4.37 25.95 20.33
CA GLU A 704 -3.09 26.68 20.29
C GLU A 704 -3.27 28.12 19.86
N ARG A 705 -4.20 28.39 18.92
CA ARG A 705 -4.60 29.76 18.56
C ARG A 705 -5.57 30.40 19.55
N ASN A 706 -5.75 29.81 20.73
CA ASN A 706 -6.65 30.29 21.78
C ASN A 706 -8.12 30.42 21.30
N MET A 707 -8.58 29.47 20.47
CA MET A 707 -9.94 29.38 19.92
C MET A 707 -10.69 28.12 20.41
N PRO A 708 -10.91 27.96 21.73
CA PRO A 708 -11.45 26.73 22.31
C PRO A 708 -12.87 26.37 21.83
N SER A 709 -13.70 27.35 21.47
CA SER A 709 -15.04 27.09 20.93
C SER A 709 -15.02 26.34 19.60
N ARG A 710 -14.07 26.66 18.71
CA ARG A 710 -13.90 25.96 17.42
C ARG A 710 -13.30 24.57 17.60
N ALA A 711 -12.41 24.40 18.58
CA ALA A 711 -11.90 23.08 18.94
C ALA A 711 -13.03 22.13 19.38
N ILE A 712 -13.95 22.63 20.21
CA ILE A 712 -15.13 21.86 20.64
C ILE A 712 -16.05 21.55 19.45
N GLU A 713 -16.28 22.50 18.53
CA GLU A 713 -17.08 22.28 17.32
C GLU A 713 -16.54 21.13 16.45
N ILE A 714 -15.22 21.12 16.20
CA ILE A 714 -14.56 20.01 15.48
C ILE A 714 -14.79 18.68 16.20
N LEU A 715 -14.57 18.63 17.51
CA LEU A 715 -14.70 17.40 18.30
C LEU A 715 -16.14 16.90 18.42
N GLU A 716 -17.13 17.80 18.49
CA GLU A 716 -18.55 17.42 18.39
C GLU A 716 -18.87 16.82 17.02
N LYS A 717 -18.34 17.41 15.94
CA LYS A 717 -18.50 16.81 14.61
C LYS A 717 -17.83 15.44 14.50
N GLY A 718 -16.66 15.28 15.12
CA GLY A 718 -15.98 14.00 15.26
C GLY A 718 -16.82 12.98 16.03
N LYS A 719 -17.52 13.42 17.09
CA LYS A 719 -18.40 12.55 17.90
C LYS A 719 -19.63 12.10 17.12
N GLU A 720 -20.21 12.96 16.29
CA GLU A 720 -21.31 12.59 15.39
C GLU A 720 -20.90 11.49 14.41
N LEU A 721 -19.71 11.60 13.82
CA LEU A 721 -19.21 10.68 12.82
C LEU A 721 -18.63 9.39 13.41
N PHE A 722 -18.00 9.49 14.59
CA PHE A 722 -17.27 8.41 15.26
C PHE A 722 -17.73 8.24 16.71
N PRO A 723 -19.00 7.84 16.95
CA PRO A 723 -19.57 7.78 18.31
C PRO A 723 -18.92 6.74 19.22
N GLN A 724 -18.15 5.79 18.67
CA GLN A 724 -17.42 4.76 19.42
C GLN A 724 -15.92 5.08 19.58
N SER A 725 -15.47 6.25 19.14
CA SER A 725 -14.07 6.64 19.28
C SER A 725 -13.77 7.15 20.69
N TYR A 726 -12.90 6.43 21.41
CA TYR A 726 -12.43 6.85 22.72
C TYR A 726 -11.57 8.13 22.62
N LEU A 727 -10.78 8.28 21.54
CA LEU A 727 -9.92 9.45 21.30
C LEU A 727 -10.74 10.74 21.21
N ILE A 728 -11.82 10.71 20.43
CA ILE A 728 -12.73 11.85 20.29
C ILE A 728 -13.44 12.14 21.62
N ALA A 729 -13.93 11.09 22.30
CA ALA A 729 -14.59 11.23 23.60
C ALA A 729 -13.69 11.91 24.64
N ALA A 730 -12.44 11.43 24.74
CA ALA A 730 -11.45 11.93 25.70
C ALA A 730 -11.09 13.39 25.43
N ASN A 731 -10.83 13.73 24.16
CA ASN A 731 -10.43 15.08 23.77
C ASN A 731 -11.60 16.07 23.84
N LEU A 732 -12.82 15.66 23.46
CA LEU A 732 -14.03 16.48 23.64
C LEU A 732 -14.28 16.77 25.11
N GLY A 733 -14.23 15.72 25.95
CA GLY A 733 -14.40 15.86 27.39
C GLY A 733 -13.36 16.78 28.03
N SER A 734 -12.08 16.64 27.66
CA SER A 734 -11.00 17.54 28.10
C SER A 734 -11.22 18.98 27.64
N ALA A 735 -11.53 19.20 26.36
CA ALA A 735 -11.75 20.55 25.82
C ALA A 735 -12.95 21.24 26.48
N LEU A 736 -14.03 20.52 26.76
CA LEU A 736 -15.20 21.02 27.50
C LEU A 736 -14.85 21.35 28.95
N VAL A 737 -14.08 20.50 29.63
CA VAL A 737 -13.61 20.75 31.01
C VAL A 737 -12.70 21.98 31.07
N ASP A 738 -11.77 22.14 30.12
CA ASP A 738 -10.89 23.30 30.03
C ASP A 738 -11.68 24.60 29.75
N ALA A 739 -12.78 24.49 28.99
CA ALA A 739 -13.74 25.57 28.79
C ALA A 739 -14.72 25.79 29.96
N ASN A 740 -14.53 25.12 31.11
CA ASN A 740 -15.41 25.13 32.28
C ASN A 740 -16.84 24.61 32.05
N ARG A 741 -17.09 23.88 30.94
CA ARG A 741 -18.37 23.25 30.59
C ARG A 741 -18.49 21.84 31.19
N TYR A 742 -18.39 21.78 32.52
CA TYR A 742 -18.25 20.52 33.25
C TYR A 742 -19.44 19.56 33.12
N THR A 743 -20.65 20.09 32.99
CA THR A 743 -21.89 19.29 32.83
C THR A 743 -21.91 18.49 31.53
N GLU A 744 -21.13 18.91 30.54
CA GLU A 744 -21.00 18.26 29.24
C GLU A 744 -19.69 17.47 29.15
N GLY A 745 -18.59 17.99 29.71
CA GLY A 745 -17.28 17.36 29.59
C GLY A 745 -17.08 16.08 30.41
N VAL A 746 -17.65 16.00 31.62
CA VAL A 746 -17.49 14.81 32.48
C VAL A 746 -18.17 13.58 31.89
N PRO A 747 -19.43 13.65 31.42
CA PRO A 747 -20.05 12.52 30.72
C PRO A 747 -19.23 12.02 29.52
N GLU A 748 -18.57 12.90 28.78
CA GLU A 748 -17.71 12.51 27.65
C GLU A 748 -16.42 11.82 28.12
N LEU A 749 -15.80 12.27 29.20
CA LEU A 749 -14.66 11.58 29.81
C LEU A 749 -15.05 10.21 30.39
N GLU A 750 -16.22 10.10 31.02
CA GLU A 750 -16.75 8.82 31.51
C GLU A 750 -17.08 7.87 30.36
N ARG A 751 -17.62 8.39 29.24
CA ARG A 751 -17.81 7.63 28.01
C ARG A 751 -16.48 7.16 27.44
N ALA A 752 -15.46 8.02 27.38
CA ALA A 752 -14.13 7.66 26.94
C ALA A 752 -13.55 6.51 27.79
N LEU A 753 -13.74 6.57 29.11
CA LEU A 753 -13.31 5.51 30.03
C LEU A 753 -14.10 4.21 29.84
N GLY A 754 -15.40 4.29 29.53
CA GLY A 754 -16.21 3.12 29.18
C GLY A 754 -15.74 2.44 27.89
N LEU A 755 -15.30 3.22 26.91
CA LEU A 755 -14.75 2.72 25.64
C LEU A 755 -13.34 2.14 25.81
N GLN A 756 -12.50 2.76 26.65
CA GLN A 756 -11.17 2.26 26.98
C GLN A 756 -10.89 2.33 28.50
N PRO A 757 -11.23 1.27 29.24
CA PRO A 757 -11.11 1.23 30.71
C PRO A 757 -9.68 1.37 31.25
N SER A 758 -8.68 1.05 30.43
CA SER A 758 -7.26 1.13 30.77
C SER A 758 -6.57 2.43 30.34
N SER A 759 -7.32 3.44 29.90
CA SER A 759 -6.73 4.72 29.47
C SER A 759 -6.27 5.55 30.67
N THR A 760 -4.96 5.55 30.93
CA THR A 760 -4.32 6.37 31.98
C THR A 760 -4.55 7.87 31.74
N THR A 761 -4.53 8.33 30.47
CA THR A 761 -4.86 9.71 30.09
C THR A 761 -6.26 10.12 30.56
N VAL A 762 -7.27 9.29 30.31
CA VAL A 762 -8.67 9.61 30.68
C VAL A 762 -8.85 9.58 32.20
N LEU A 763 -8.26 8.60 32.88
CA LEU A 763 -8.26 8.50 34.35
C LEU A 763 -7.60 9.74 34.99
N ASN A 764 -6.46 10.17 34.45
CA ASN A 764 -5.77 11.38 34.91
C ASN A 764 -6.60 12.64 34.69
N ASN A 765 -7.27 12.78 33.53
CA ASN A 765 -8.14 13.92 33.24
C ASN A 765 -9.36 13.98 34.16
N LEU A 766 -9.99 12.83 34.46
CA LEU A 766 -11.05 12.73 35.47
C LEU A 766 -10.53 13.08 36.87
N GLY A 767 -9.35 12.60 37.24
CA GLY A 767 -8.72 12.94 38.51
C GLY A 767 -8.43 14.43 38.66
N LEU A 768 -7.86 15.06 37.62
CA LEU A 768 -7.63 16.51 37.56
C LEU A 768 -8.94 17.30 37.66
N PHE A 769 -10.00 16.85 36.98
CA PHE A 769 -11.32 17.45 37.08
C PHE A 769 -11.87 17.43 38.52
N TYR A 770 -11.88 16.25 39.16
CA TYR A 770 -12.38 16.11 40.52
C TYR A 770 -11.53 16.85 41.55
N SER A 771 -10.22 16.94 41.33
CA SER A 771 -9.31 17.77 42.13
C SER A 771 -9.65 19.26 42.03
N LYS A 772 -9.91 19.78 40.82
CA LYS A 772 -10.39 21.17 40.62
C LYS A 772 -11.73 21.43 41.30
N LYS A 773 -12.60 20.42 41.42
CA LYS A 773 -13.86 20.48 42.18
C LYS A 773 -13.70 20.28 43.69
N LYS A 774 -12.46 20.11 44.17
CA LYS A 774 -12.12 19.81 45.57
C LYS A 774 -12.71 18.50 46.08
N ASP A 775 -13.10 17.60 45.16
CA ASP A 775 -13.47 16.23 45.48
C ASP A 775 -12.22 15.34 45.41
N TYR A 776 -11.39 15.51 46.42
CA TYR A 776 -10.08 14.83 46.48
C TYR A 776 -10.23 13.31 46.60
N ALA A 777 -11.35 12.81 47.14
CA ALA A 777 -11.60 11.38 47.27
C ALA A 777 -11.76 10.72 45.90
N ARG A 778 -12.61 11.28 45.03
CA ARG A 778 -12.74 10.79 43.65
C ARG A 778 -11.48 11.03 42.83
N ALA A 779 -10.80 12.16 43.03
CA ALA A 779 -9.54 12.43 42.34
C ALA A 779 -8.48 11.36 42.63
N LEU A 780 -8.32 11.01 43.91
CA LEU A 780 -7.41 9.95 44.35
C LEU A 780 -7.80 8.57 43.82
N ASP A 781 -9.10 8.23 43.76
CA ASP A 781 -9.56 6.97 43.17
C ASP A 781 -9.13 6.82 41.71
N TYR A 782 -9.39 7.82 40.88
CA TYR A 782 -9.01 7.78 39.47
C TYR A 782 -7.49 7.76 39.27
N TRP A 783 -6.73 8.52 40.04
CA TRP A 783 -5.26 8.49 39.96
C TRP A 783 -4.67 7.16 40.46
N ASN A 784 -5.21 6.56 41.52
CA ASN A 784 -4.77 5.23 41.98
C ASN A 784 -5.09 4.15 40.94
N ARG A 785 -6.25 4.22 40.30
CA ARG A 785 -6.58 3.34 39.17
C ARG A 785 -5.63 3.55 38.01
N SER A 786 -5.29 4.80 37.68
CA SER A 786 -4.28 5.11 36.66
C SER A 786 -2.93 4.48 36.99
N LEU A 787 -2.46 4.62 38.23
CA LEU A 787 -1.20 4.04 38.71
C LEU A 787 -1.20 2.51 38.71
N SER A 788 -2.35 1.89 39.01
CA SER A 788 -2.50 0.43 39.01
C SER A 788 -2.45 -0.24 37.63
N ILE A 789 -2.57 0.56 36.56
CA ILE A 789 -2.43 0.07 35.18
C ILE A 789 -0.94 0.03 34.77
N GLU A 790 -0.07 0.77 35.46
CA GLU A 790 1.38 0.87 35.21
C GLU A 790 2.23 -0.08 36.08
N ALA A 791 1.60 -0.84 36.98
CA ALA A 791 2.23 -1.86 37.83
C ALA A 791 1.96 -3.27 37.31
#